data_AF-A0A367CFU2-F1
#
_entry.id   AF-A0A367CFU2-F1
#
_cell.length_a   1.000
_cell.length_b   1.000
_cell.length_c   1.000
_cell.angle_alpha   90.00
_cell.angle_beta   90.00
_cell.angle_gamma   90.00
#
_symmetry.space_group_name_H-M   'P 1'
#
loop_
_entity.id
_entity.type
_entity.pdbx_description
1 polymer ?
#
loop_
_entity_poly.entity_id
_entity_poly.type
_entity_poly.pdbx_seq_one_letter_code
_entity_poly.pdbx_strand_id
1 'polypeptide(L)'
;MKKLAKTFKVGTLVGFGIIGLFFGTMPVIAEEQPETQGAVATSMENQPESSYWFPDELLEWSFAKDADAKYNVSTEPLAKRVEKSQLIKANKTQNEQMKVVALSIMNSSTSGNAPRGSNTFDANVFSNWQYIDQLVYWGGSAGEGIIVPPSPDVTDAAHKNGVPVLGTIFFPQGAHGGKIEWLDTFLKKDATGHFPIVDKMIEAAQKYGFDGWFINQETEIGLTKTHADLMKELIVEFKEKTSNELEVMWYDSMTNEGKMDWQNALTEKNQDYLVDADLNPVADNMFLNFWWNTDRLASQDLLRKSKEKAETLGIDPYDLFAGIDVQERGYDTPVRWNLFADNQGTPYTSLGLYVPSWTYSSASDPNEYQQKEEKFWVNNQHDPTKSVLPEGTEWPGISTFAVEQTAITQWPFVTNFNVGNGYSYYLNGTPISTTEWNNRSLQDIMPTYRWIIEQGGGSELSGSIDYTAAYNGGSSIALVGKIAAKESNKIKLYQTKAKIEKNMTFTTTAKATDRTNLDLVLEFEDGTSETFKGNKKVTNDWTTVAYHLNKATDKVVTSISYELSSFADNDEYALNFGQIVAAPQGKVSSSNIENPVIEDIKFDEERIHAGIRLMWESTHPEQNARYEIYRVLENGERSFIGATSAQTHFIDGLERQGESITGIEIVPVDLYGKQGQPSQIVTFEWPQMQPPKASFSVSKTIAAPGEEIEFTNTSSANTQSVQWSFEGASIESSQDQNPVVTYSKEGVYDVQLTAINEAGETTNRMKGIVTVTNEAQNGLALLSKDAKAEASSYVNEAEAPKFAVDGDLGTKWCATGSAPHVLTVDLGSLKTVSEVRMAHAAAGGESPSMNTRAYTLELSEDGTNFHEVSRTASNSASNTINTFAAASARFIRLTVNQPTQGADSAVRLYEFEAYGLTK
;
A
#
# COMPACT_ATOMS: atom_id res chain seq x y z
N MET A 1 -5.33 -24.06 -5.61
CA MET A 1 -6.47 -24.80 -6.22
C MET A 1 -6.02 -26.20 -6.66
N LYS A 2 -6.80 -27.23 -6.28
CA LYS A 2 -6.90 -28.62 -6.79
C LYS A 2 -5.65 -29.53 -6.87
N LYS A 3 -5.72 -30.60 -6.06
CA LYS A 3 -5.95 -31.97 -6.58
C LYS A 3 -6.61 -32.85 -5.51
N LEU A 4 -7.78 -33.41 -5.80
CA LEU A 4 -8.12 -34.81 -5.54
C LEU A 4 -9.52 -35.10 -6.08
N ALA A 5 -9.58 -35.84 -7.18
CA ALA A 5 -10.77 -36.54 -7.63
C ALA A 5 -10.42 -38.04 -7.73
N LYS A 6 -10.98 -38.84 -6.83
CA LYS A 6 -11.15 -40.28 -7.02
C LYS A 6 -12.46 -40.73 -6.36
N THR A 7 -13.45 -40.93 -7.23
CA THR A 7 -14.41 -42.05 -7.29
C THR A 7 -15.05 -42.54 -5.99
N PHE A 8 -16.38 -42.37 -5.86
CA PHE A 8 -17.21 -43.24 -5.01
C PHE A 8 -18.46 -43.74 -5.73
N LYS A 9 -18.67 -45.06 -5.61
CA LYS A 9 -19.84 -45.83 -6.04
C LYS A 9 -21.03 -45.56 -5.12
N VAL A 10 -22.23 -45.63 -5.70
CA VAL A 10 -23.53 -45.59 -5.04
C VAL A 10 -23.69 -46.76 -4.04
N GLY A 11 -24.13 -46.43 -2.82
CA GLY A 11 -24.55 -47.37 -1.80
C GLY A 11 -25.40 -46.68 -0.72
N THR A 12 -26.68 -47.03 -0.67
CA THR A 12 -27.75 -46.52 0.19
C THR A 12 -27.51 -46.73 1.69
N LEU A 13 -27.72 -45.73 2.55
CA LEU A 13 -28.44 -45.86 3.84
C LEU A 13 -28.77 -44.50 4.51
N VAL A 14 -30.08 -44.28 4.70
CA VAL A 14 -30.83 -43.73 5.86
C VAL A 14 -30.13 -42.73 6.82
N GLY A 15 -30.61 -41.48 6.77
CA GLY A 15 -31.21 -40.72 7.89
C GLY A 15 -30.32 -40.23 9.04
N PHE A 16 -30.20 -38.90 9.20
CA PHE A 16 -30.56 -38.11 10.38
C PHE A 16 -30.34 -36.62 10.06
N GLY A 17 -31.29 -35.77 10.42
CA GLY A 17 -31.36 -34.37 10.00
C GLY A 17 -30.51 -33.41 10.82
N ILE A 18 -30.03 -32.35 10.15
CA ILE A 18 -29.61 -31.08 10.74
C ILE A 18 -30.06 -29.96 9.78
N ILE A 19 -30.63 -28.91 10.38
CA ILE A 19 -31.21 -27.71 9.76
C ILE A 19 -30.10 -26.95 9.01
N GLY A 20 -30.28 -26.78 7.70
CA GLY A 20 -29.40 -25.98 6.85
C GLY A 20 -29.91 -24.55 6.71
N LEU A 21 -29.07 -23.59 7.11
CA LEU A 21 -29.13 -22.19 6.71
C LEU A 21 -28.88 -22.10 5.19
N PHE A 22 -29.85 -21.57 4.45
CA PHE A 22 -29.71 -21.25 3.03
C PHE A 22 -29.05 -19.87 2.91
N PHE A 23 -27.78 -19.82 2.52
CA PHE A 23 -27.20 -18.63 1.89
C PHE A 23 -27.47 -18.73 0.39
N GLY A 24 -28.36 -17.88 -0.11
CA GLY A 24 -28.61 -17.71 -1.54
C GLY A 24 -27.51 -16.87 -2.16
N THR A 25 -26.67 -17.48 -2.99
CA THR A 25 -25.76 -16.76 -3.90
C THR A 25 -26.58 -16.14 -5.03
N MET A 26 -26.69 -14.81 -5.07
CA MET A 26 -27.10 -14.13 -6.32
C MET A 26 -25.91 -14.09 -7.29
N PRO A 27 -26.10 -14.47 -8.57
CA PRO A 27 -25.05 -14.36 -9.56
C PRO A 27 -24.90 -12.90 -10.02
N VAL A 28 -23.74 -12.32 -9.74
CA VAL A 28 -23.25 -11.13 -10.43
C VAL A 28 -23.00 -11.53 -11.88
N ILE A 29 -23.85 -11.06 -12.80
CA ILE A 29 -23.53 -11.09 -14.23
C ILE A 29 -22.53 -9.95 -14.44
N ALA A 30 -21.25 -10.26 -14.30
CA ALA A 30 -20.18 -9.43 -14.83
C ALA A 30 -20.27 -9.53 -16.36
N GLU A 31 -20.66 -8.45 -17.01
CA GLU A 31 -20.37 -8.29 -18.44
C GLU A 31 -18.85 -8.39 -18.60
N GLU A 32 -18.39 -9.35 -19.41
CA GLU A 32 -16.98 -9.49 -19.77
C GLU A 32 -16.51 -8.18 -20.40
N GLN A 33 -15.79 -7.38 -19.61
CA GLN A 33 -14.97 -6.31 -20.15
C GLN A 33 -13.86 -6.96 -20.99
N PRO A 34 -13.55 -6.43 -22.18
CA PRO A 34 -12.42 -6.93 -22.96
C PRO A 34 -11.17 -6.80 -22.10
N GLU A 35 -10.41 -7.90 -21.98
CA GLU A 35 -9.09 -7.91 -21.35
C GLU A 35 -8.23 -6.84 -22.04
N THR A 36 -8.15 -5.65 -21.45
CA THR A 36 -7.05 -4.74 -21.71
C THR A 36 -5.82 -5.42 -21.15
N GLN A 37 -4.90 -5.81 -22.04
CA GLN A 37 -3.57 -6.22 -21.66
C GLN A 37 -3.05 -5.21 -20.65
N GLY A 38 -2.84 -5.66 -19.41
CA GLY A 38 -2.31 -4.82 -18.35
C GLY A 38 -0.97 -4.26 -18.79
N ALA A 39 -0.97 -3.01 -19.25
CA ALA A 39 0.23 -2.22 -19.25
C ALA A 39 0.67 -2.16 -17.79
N VAL A 40 1.73 -2.89 -17.47
CA VAL A 40 2.49 -2.64 -16.24
C VAL A 40 2.96 -1.20 -16.40
N ALA A 41 2.24 -0.27 -15.78
CA ALA A 41 2.65 1.12 -15.70
C ALA A 41 4.00 1.12 -14.98
N THR A 42 5.07 1.18 -15.77
CA THR A 42 6.39 1.47 -15.26
C THR A 42 6.33 2.94 -14.95
N SER A 43 6.39 3.29 -13.66
CA SER A 43 6.48 4.67 -13.20
C SER A 43 7.51 5.43 -14.05
N MET A 44 7.16 6.64 -14.46
CA MET A 44 8.02 7.46 -15.28
C MET A 44 9.33 7.78 -14.55
N GLU A 45 10.46 7.73 -15.26
CA GLU A 45 11.81 7.83 -14.66
C GLU A 45 12.11 9.13 -13.88
N ASN A 46 11.24 10.14 -13.95
CA ASN A 46 11.35 11.37 -13.16
C ASN A 46 10.34 11.44 -12.02
N GLN A 47 9.73 10.32 -11.61
CA GLN A 47 8.91 10.29 -10.41
C GLN A 47 9.71 10.80 -9.20
N PRO A 48 9.18 11.76 -8.42
CA PRO A 48 9.75 12.10 -7.12
C PRO A 48 9.70 10.91 -6.18
N GLU A 49 10.73 10.71 -5.37
CA GLU A 49 10.83 9.59 -4.44
C GLU A 49 10.77 10.07 -2.99
N SER A 50 10.14 9.29 -2.12
CA SER A 50 10.19 9.51 -0.68
C SER A 50 11.61 9.28 -0.18
N SER A 51 12.13 10.23 0.60
CA SER A 51 13.55 10.19 0.99
C SER A 51 13.87 9.03 1.93
N TYR A 52 15.09 8.54 1.84
CA TYR A 52 15.74 7.64 2.79
C TYR A 52 17.25 7.84 2.67
N TRP A 53 17.98 7.55 3.74
CA TRP A 53 19.42 7.82 3.78
C TRP A 53 20.19 6.79 4.59
N PHE A 54 21.45 6.58 4.22
CA PHE A 54 22.51 6.20 5.15
C PHE A 54 23.05 7.44 5.90
N PRO A 55 23.74 7.28 7.04
CA PRO A 55 24.21 8.41 7.84
C PRO A 55 25.07 9.43 7.06
N ASP A 56 25.98 8.96 6.21
CA ASP A 56 26.82 9.85 5.38
C ASP A 56 26.00 10.65 4.36
N GLU A 57 24.96 10.03 3.79
CA GLU A 57 24.07 10.69 2.82
C GLU A 57 23.23 11.78 3.49
N LEU A 58 22.70 11.52 4.69
CA LEU A 58 21.98 12.54 5.45
C LEU A 58 22.89 13.72 5.84
N LEU A 59 24.16 13.44 6.19
CA LEU A 59 25.14 14.50 6.48
C LEU A 59 25.38 15.42 5.27
N GLU A 60 25.35 14.86 4.05
CA GLU A 60 25.51 15.60 2.80
C GLU A 60 24.21 16.22 2.28
N TRP A 61 23.06 15.68 2.67
CA TRP A 61 21.74 16.12 2.22
C TRP A 61 21.46 17.59 2.56
N SER A 62 20.73 18.27 1.69
CA SER A 62 20.17 19.59 1.99
C SER A 62 18.89 19.80 1.20
N PHE A 63 17.86 20.32 1.87
CA PHE A 63 16.54 20.52 1.26
C PHE A 63 16.59 21.30 -0.06
N ALA A 64 17.47 22.30 -0.18
CA ALA A 64 17.55 23.17 -1.36
C ALA A 64 18.21 22.54 -2.60
N LYS A 65 18.92 21.41 -2.45
CA LYS A 65 19.64 20.75 -3.56
C LYS A 65 18.99 19.47 -4.03
N ASP A 66 18.13 18.89 -3.20
CA ASP A 66 17.38 17.69 -3.52
C ASP A 66 16.11 18.07 -4.30
N ALA A 67 16.02 17.59 -5.55
CA ALA A 67 14.93 17.90 -6.46
C ALA A 67 13.58 17.31 -6.00
N ASP A 68 13.61 16.28 -5.15
CA ASP A 68 12.43 15.57 -4.66
C ASP A 68 11.97 16.14 -3.30
N ALA A 69 12.84 16.84 -2.58
CA ALA A 69 12.58 17.34 -1.23
C ALA A 69 11.28 18.15 -1.12
N LYS A 70 10.97 18.97 -2.12
CA LYS A 70 9.75 19.79 -2.16
C LYS A 70 8.45 18.99 -2.38
N TYR A 71 8.55 17.80 -2.96
CA TYR A 71 7.43 16.86 -3.10
C TYR A 71 7.19 16.07 -1.81
N ASN A 72 8.21 16.01 -0.93
CA ASN A 72 8.20 15.32 0.37
C ASN A 72 7.72 16.20 1.54
N VAL A 73 7.23 17.41 1.28
CA VAL A 73 6.74 18.31 2.33
C VAL A 73 5.28 18.00 2.64
N SER A 74 5.01 17.65 3.91
CA SER A 74 3.67 17.60 4.49
C SER A 74 3.00 18.97 4.44
N THR A 75 1.71 18.99 4.16
CA THR A 75 0.91 20.22 3.99
C THR A 75 -0.15 20.39 5.07
N GLU A 76 -0.45 19.33 5.81
CA GLU A 76 -1.40 19.35 6.91
C GLU A 76 -0.66 19.60 8.23
N PRO A 77 -0.97 20.69 8.97
CA PRO A 77 -0.46 20.86 10.31
C PRO A 77 -1.09 19.82 11.26
N LEU A 78 -0.35 19.41 12.29
CA LEU A 78 -0.85 18.49 13.31
C LEU A 78 -2.11 19.05 14.00
N ALA A 79 -3.26 18.41 13.76
CA ALA A 79 -4.53 18.83 14.31
C ALA A 79 -4.59 18.59 15.83
N LYS A 80 -5.21 19.51 16.56
CA LYS A 80 -5.44 19.32 17.99
C LYS A 80 -6.58 18.36 18.23
N ARG A 81 -6.35 17.41 19.13
CA ARG A 81 -7.39 16.51 19.64
C ARG A 81 -8.03 17.05 20.90
N VAL A 82 -9.22 16.55 21.18
CA VAL A 82 -9.86 16.72 22.49
C VAL A 82 -9.11 15.88 23.51
N GLU A 83 -8.81 16.46 24.68
CA GLU A 83 -8.22 15.76 25.81
C GLU A 83 -9.04 14.52 26.19
N LYS A 84 -8.38 13.36 26.36
CA LYS A 84 -9.06 12.07 26.62
C LYS A 84 -9.98 12.09 27.83
N SER A 85 -9.64 12.84 28.88
CA SER A 85 -10.46 12.98 30.09
C SER A 85 -11.78 13.75 29.86
N GLN A 86 -11.94 14.38 28.71
CA GLN A 86 -13.16 15.09 28.29
C GLN A 86 -13.99 14.30 27.28
N LEU A 87 -13.50 13.13 26.85
CA LEU A 87 -14.18 12.25 25.91
C LEU A 87 -15.13 11.29 26.62
N ILE A 88 -16.16 10.86 25.89
CA ILE A 88 -17.08 9.83 26.32
C ILE A 88 -16.46 8.48 25.97
N LYS A 89 -16.27 7.64 26.98
CA LYS A 89 -15.82 6.26 26.80
C LYS A 89 -16.94 5.43 26.17
N ALA A 90 -16.64 4.68 25.11
CA ALA A 90 -17.56 3.74 24.50
C ALA A 90 -17.91 2.57 25.42
N ASN A 91 -16.97 2.17 26.28
CA ASN A 91 -17.14 1.07 27.23
C ASN A 91 -16.43 1.35 28.56
N LYS A 92 -16.71 0.52 29.57
CA LYS A 92 -16.19 0.71 30.93
C LYS A 92 -14.72 0.32 31.12
N THR A 93 -14.12 -0.40 30.17
CA THR A 93 -12.74 -0.92 30.28
C THR A 93 -11.70 0.05 29.71
N GLN A 94 -12.15 1.07 28.97
CA GLN A 94 -11.27 2.09 28.42
C GLN A 94 -10.58 2.95 29.49
N ASN A 95 -9.30 3.24 29.26
CA ASN A 95 -8.45 4.05 30.11
C ASN A 95 -8.02 5.33 29.38
N GLU A 96 -8.20 6.48 30.02
CA GLU A 96 -7.91 7.79 29.42
C GLU A 96 -6.43 8.20 29.47
N GLN A 97 -5.63 7.54 30.31
CA GLN A 97 -4.18 7.77 30.41
C GLN A 97 -3.39 6.88 29.45
N MET A 98 -3.91 5.67 29.16
CA MET A 98 -3.28 4.74 28.23
C MET A 98 -3.14 5.34 26.84
N LYS A 99 -1.95 5.19 26.27
CA LYS A 99 -1.63 5.54 24.88
C LYS A 99 -1.46 4.28 24.01
N VAL A 100 -1.58 4.44 22.70
CA VAL A 100 -1.25 3.40 21.72
C VAL A 100 -0.29 3.97 20.67
N VAL A 101 0.85 3.30 20.46
CA VAL A 101 1.73 3.56 19.32
C VAL A 101 1.61 2.43 18.30
N ALA A 102 1.55 2.79 17.01
CA ALA A 102 1.62 1.85 15.90
C ALA A 102 2.95 2.01 15.15
N LEU A 103 3.79 0.99 15.13
CA LEU A 103 4.97 0.88 14.27
C LEU A 103 4.52 0.22 12.97
N SER A 104 4.09 1.01 11.99
CA SER A 104 3.35 0.51 10.83
C SER A 104 4.14 0.65 9.54
N ILE A 105 4.15 -0.41 8.73
CA ILE A 105 4.64 -0.36 7.35
C ILE A 105 3.55 0.31 6.51
N MET A 106 3.71 1.61 6.29
CA MET A 106 2.73 2.40 5.55
C MET A 106 2.94 2.33 4.04
N ASN A 107 4.15 2.00 3.59
CA ASN A 107 4.53 1.89 2.20
C ASN A 107 5.20 0.54 1.94
N SER A 108 5.07 -0.01 0.73
CA SER A 108 5.44 -1.40 0.41
C SER A 108 6.93 -1.72 0.53
N SER A 109 7.78 -0.70 0.47
CA SER A 109 9.25 -0.77 0.63
C SER A 109 9.77 0.51 1.27
N THR A 110 11.07 0.60 1.57
CA THR A 110 11.69 1.86 1.99
C THR A 110 11.91 2.77 0.79
N SER A 111 12.48 2.20 -0.28
CA SER A 111 12.79 2.88 -1.55
C SER A 111 11.64 2.76 -2.55
N GLY A 112 11.65 3.59 -3.59
CA GLY A 112 10.76 3.55 -4.75
C GLY A 112 9.37 4.17 -4.54
N ASN A 113 9.08 4.73 -3.36
CA ASN A 113 7.76 5.24 -3.03
C ASN A 113 7.51 6.65 -3.56
N ALA A 114 6.42 6.85 -4.30
CA ALA A 114 5.93 8.18 -4.63
C ALA A 114 5.48 8.91 -3.35
N PRO A 115 5.93 10.17 -3.10
CA PRO A 115 5.57 10.92 -1.90
C PRO A 115 4.06 11.09 -1.69
N ARG A 116 3.27 11.14 -2.78
CA ARG A 116 1.83 11.44 -2.74
C ARG A 116 0.97 10.44 -3.50
N GLY A 117 1.31 9.16 -3.33
CA GLY A 117 0.60 8.04 -3.94
C GLY A 117 0.77 7.97 -5.46
N SER A 118 -0.02 7.11 -6.09
CA SER A 118 0.14 6.69 -7.49
C SER A 118 -1.20 6.39 -8.17
N ASN A 119 -1.18 6.13 -9.48
CA ASN A 119 -2.34 5.70 -10.26
C ASN A 119 -2.67 4.20 -10.05
N THR A 120 -2.73 3.77 -8.80
CA THR A 120 -3.06 2.40 -8.39
C THR A 120 -4.03 2.42 -7.22
N PHE A 121 -4.97 1.48 -7.17
CA PHE A 121 -5.87 1.37 -6.02
C PHE A 121 -5.11 0.92 -4.75
N ASP A 122 -4.16 0.00 -4.92
CA ASP A 122 -3.48 -0.68 -3.84
C ASP A 122 -2.63 0.28 -2.99
N ALA A 123 -2.97 0.42 -1.71
CA ALA A 123 -2.25 1.19 -0.70
C ALA A 123 -2.76 0.83 0.72
N ASN A 124 -1.88 0.96 1.72
CA ASN A 124 -2.29 0.91 3.12
C ASN A 124 -3.04 2.20 3.50
N VAL A 125 -4.37 2.21 3.29
CA VAL A 125 -5.29 3.31 3.63
C VAL A 125 -5.79 3.20 5.08
N PHE A 126 -4.85 3.14 6.02
CA PHE A 126 -5.16 3.10 7.45
C PHE A 126 -6.11 4.24 7.84
N SER A 127 -7.18 3.91 8.56
CA SER A 127 -8.21 4.89 8.94
C SER A 127 -8.66 4.79 10.39
N ASN A 128 -8.02 3.94 11.22
CA ASN A 128 -8.29 3.77 12.64
C ASN A 128 -7.50 4.74 13.54
N TRP A 129 -7.25 5.95 13.05
CA TRP A 129 -6.47 6.99 13.73
C TRP A 129 -6.99 7.35 15.11
N GLN A 130 -8.29 7.22 15.37
CA GLN A 130 -8.90 7.53 16.66
C GLN A 130 -8.36 6.68 17.81
N TYR A 131 -7.77 5.51 17.52
CA TYR A 131 -7.26 4.59 18.54
C TYR A 131 -5.77 4.74 18.81
N ILE A 132 -5.02 5.41 17.94
CA ILE A 132 -3.57 5.59 18.11
C ILE A 132 -3.24 7.01 18.55
N ASP A 133 -2.28 7.13 19.43
CA ASP A 133 -1.71 8.39 19.92
C ASP A 133 -0.49 8.81 19.14
N GLN A 134 0.20 7.85 18.51
CA GLN A 134 1.41 8.09 17.76
C GLN A 134 1.57 7.04 16.66
N LEU A 135 2.06 7.47 15.51
CA LEU A 135 2.49 6.61 14.42
C LEU A 135 4.02 6.64 14.36
N VAL A 136 4.66 5.47 14.34
CA VAL A 136 6.03 5.34 13.85
C VAL A 136 5.93 4.82 12.42
N TYR A 137 6.43 5.62 11.48
CA TYR A 137 6.53 5.24 10.08
C TYR A 137 7.65 4.21 9.94
N TRP A 138 7.27 2.93 9.93
CA TRP A 138 8.23 1.84 9.94
C TRP A 138 8.83 1.64 8.54
N GLY A 139 10.15 1.77 8.46
CA GLY A 139 10.94 1.55 7.26
C GLY A 139 12.41 1.48 7.61
N GLY A 140 13.24 1.21 6.60
CA GLY A 140 14.68 1.16 6.73
C GLY A 140 15.23 -0.26 6.61
N SER A 141 16.29 -0.41 5.82
CA SER A 141 16.97 -1.68 5.62
C SER A 141 18.44 -1.46 5.27
N ALA A 142 19.27 -2.48 5.51
CA ALA A 142 20.69 -2.42 5.17
C ALA A 142 20.96 -2.26 3.65
N GLY A 143 19.97 -2.55 2.79
CA GLY A 143 20.07 -2.46 1.35
C GLY A 143 19.55 -1.16 0.74
N GLU A 144 18.66 -0.44 1.45
CA GLU A 144 17.98 0.74 0.92
C GLU A 144 18.43 2.02 1.62
N GLY A 145 18.63 1.98 2.94
CA GLY A 145 18.89 3.15 3.79
C GLY A 145 18.31 2.92 5.19
N ILE A 146 18.91 3.52 6.21
CA ILE A 146 18.56 3.24 7.62
C ILE A 146 17.91 4.41 8.37
N ILE A 147 17.84 5.58 7.72
CA ILE A 147 17.18 6.78 8.23
C ILE A 147 16.04 7.11 7.27
N VAL A 148 14.81 6.99 7.74
CA VAL A 148 13.60 7.05 6.90
C VAL A 148 12.61 8.05 7.49
N PRO A 149 12.47 9.25 6.91
CA PRO A 149 11.36 10.14 7.23
C PRO A 149 10.03 9.55 6.71
N PRO A 150 8.88 9.92 7.31
CA PRO A 150 7.58 9.54 6.77
C PRO A 150 7.30 10.21 5.42
N SER A 151 6.61 9.51 4.53
CA SER A 151 6.08 10.10 3.30
C SER A 151 4.97 11.12 3.63
N PRO A 152 4.86 12.21 2.86
CA PRO A 152 3.96 13.31 3.22
C PRO A 152 2.48 12.93 3.11
N ASP A 153 2.09 11.96 2.28
CA ASP A 153 0.71 11.48 2.22
C ASP A 153 0.24 10.80 3.52
N VAL A 154 1.15 10.12 4.20
CA VAL A 154 0.92 9.50 5.51
C VAL A 154 0.93 10.54 6.60
N THR A 155 1.91 11.44 6.59
CA THR A 155 1.97 12.56 7.54
C THR A 155 0.71 13.42 7.43
N ASP A 156 0.26 13.74 6.23
CA ASP A 156 -0.96 14.52 6.01
C ASP A 156 -2.21 13.82 6.58
N ALA A 157 -2.37 12.52 6.30
CA ALA A 157 -3.48 11.72 6.82
C ALA A 157 -3.48 11.66 8.36
N ALA A 158 -2.31 11.42 8.97
CA ALA A 158 -2.13 11.34 10.41
C ALA A 158 -2.37 12.70 11.08
N HIS A 159 -1.78 13.77 10.56
CA HIS A 159 -1.88 15.13 11.08
C HIS A 159 -3.30 15.65 11.04
N LYS A 160 -4.04 15.41 9.95
CA LYS A 160 -5.47 15.75 9.86
C LYS A 160 -6.31 15.08 10.94
N ASN A 161 -5.90 13.88 11.36
CA ASN A 161 -6.51 13.15 12.46
C ASN A 161 -5.87 13.46 13.83
N GLY A 162 -4.89 14.34 13.90
CA GLY A 162 -4.20 14.74 15.14
C GLY A 162 -3.26 13.68 15.71
N VAL A 163 -2.65 12.85 14.87
CA VAL A 163 -1.64 11.85 15.26
C VAL A 163 -0.26 12.36 14.83
N PRO A 164 0.69 12.56 15.77
CA PRO A 164 2.08 12.80 15.42
C PRO A 164 2.72 11.57 14.77
N VAL A 165 3.60 11.82 13.80
CA VAL A 165 4.33 10.80 13.04
C VAL A 165 5.83 10.92 13.27
N LEU A 166 6.43 9.83 13.74
CA LEU A 166 7.88 9.70 13.85
C LEU A 166 8.45 9.02 12.61
N GLY A 167 9.56 9.54 12.10
CA GLY A 167 10.44 8.80 11.19
C GLY A 167 11.18 7.67 11.92
N THR A 168 11.81 6.77 11.19
CA THR A 168 12.57 5.64 11.76
C THR A 168 14.06 5.79 11.52
N ILE A 169 14.87 5.59 12.58
CA ILE A 169 16.32 5.40 12.51
C ILE A 169 16.60 3.97 12.98
N PHE A 170 16.89 3.08 12.05
CA PHE A 170 17.02 1.64 12.31
C PHE A 170 18.44 1.14 12.06
N PHE A 171 19.19 0.85 13.11
CA PHE A 171 20.50 0.21 12.99
C PHE A 171 20.33 -1.32 12.95
N PRO A 172 20.43 -2.00 11.80
CA PRO A 172 20.00 -3.39 11.70
C PRO A 172 20.89 -4.36 12.48
N GLN A 173 20.38 -5.56 12.76
CA GLN A 173 21.18 -6.67 13.27
C GLN A 173 22.20 -7.14 12.24
N GLY A 174 23.31 -7.74 12.70
CA GLY A 174 24.35 -8.24 11.80
C GLY A 174 23.85 -9.28 10.80
N ALA A 175 22.92 -10.16 11.23
CA ALA A 175 22.28 -11.16 10.38
C ALA A 175 21.49 -10.55 9.20
N HIS A 176 21.09 -9.28 9.32
CA HIS A 176 20.34 -8.53 8.31
C HIS A 176 21.20 -7.44 7.64
N GLY A 177 22.52 -7.56 7.69
CA GLY A 177 23.45 -6.65 7.02
C GLY A 177 23.80 -5.40 7.83
N GLY A 178 23.49 -5.37 9.12
CA GLY A 178 23.85 -4.29 10.04
C GLY A 178 25.37 -4.06 10.15
N LYS A 179 25.76 -2.79 10.23
CA LYS A 179 27.16 -2.35 10.24
C LYS A 179 27.39 -1.36 11.37
N ILE A 180 28.40 -1.61 12.20
CA ILE A 180 28.77 -0.72 13.30
C ILE A 180 29.26 0.64 12.80
N GLU A 181 29.84 0.67 11.60
CA GLU A 181 30.33 1.89 10.95
C GLU A 181 29.21 2.92 10.75
N TRP A 182 27.97 2.49 10.52
CA TRP A 182 26.84 3.41 10.43
C TRP A 182 26.54 4.06 11.77
N LEU A 183 26.61 3.30 12.87
CA LEU A 183 26.45 3.85 14.21
C LEU A 183 27.62 4.78 14.56
N ASP A 184 28.85 4.42 14.20
CA ASP A 184 30.04 5.25 14.43
C ASP A 184 29.94 6.59 13.69
N THR A 185 29.50 6.58 12.42
CA THR A 185 29.25 7.80 11.65
C THR A 185 28.13 8.63 12.29
N PHE A 186 27.03 8.00 12.67
CA PHE A 186 25.88 8.68 13.28
C PHE A 186 26.25 9.34 14.61
N LEU A 187 27.07 8.68 15.45
CA LEU A 187 27.50 9.18 16.75
C LEU A 187 28.76 10.07 16.69
N LYS A 188 29.21 10.46 15.50
CA LYS A 188 30.42 11.25 15.34
C LYS A 188 30.19 12.70 15.76
N LYS A 189 31.00 13.16 16.71
CA LYS A 189 31.09 14.58 17.09
C LYS A 189 32.05 15.35 16.20
N ASP A 190 31.76 16.62 15.98
CA ASP A 190 32.67 17.56 15.33
C ASP A 190 33.74 18.09 16.31
N ALA A 191 34.61 18.99 15.82
CA ALA A 191 35.68 19.57 16.63
C ALA A 191 35.19 20.46 17.80
N THR A 192 33.90 20.84 17.79
CA THR A 192 33.25 21.63 18.85
C THR A 192 32.53 20.76 19.87
N GLY A 193 32.43 19.46 19.62
CA GLY A 193 31.77 18.48 20.49
C GLY A 193 30.28 18.27 20.20
N HIS A 194 29.76 18.85 19.12
CA HIS A 194 28.37 18.70 18.68
C HIS A 194 28.21 17.55 17.69
N PHE A 195 27.00 16.99 17.60
CA PHE A 195 26.66 15.94 16.64
C PHE A 195 26.08 16.55 15.37
N PRO A 196 26.80 16.58 14.22
CA PRO A 196 26.28 17.19 12.99
C PRO A 196 25.01 16.50 12.47
N ILE A 197 24.83 15.21 12.76
CA ILE A 197 23.63 14.47 12.37
C ILE A 197 22.38 15.02 13.05
N VAL A 198 22.48 15.57 14.27
CA VAL A 198 21.35 16.16 15.00
C VAL A 198 20.78 17.34 14.23
N ASP A 199 21.63 18.21 13.68
CA ASP A 199 21.18 19.34 12.87
C ASP A 199 20.42 18.88 11.62
N LYS A 200 20.83 17.75 11.04
CA LYS A 200 20.16 17.15 9.86
C LYS A 200 18.86 16.45 10.19
N MET A 201 18.79 15.75 11.32
CA MET A 201 17.55 15.17 11.85
C MET A 201 16.49 16.25 12.08
N ILE A 202 16.90 17.40 12.64
CA ILE A 202 16.03 18.56 12.86
C ILE A 202 15.64 19.20 11.53
N GLU A 203 16.60 19.42 10.62
CA GLU A 203 16.33 19.99 9.29
C GLU A 203 15.30 19.15 8.54
N ALA A 204 15.46 17.82 8.49
CA ALA A 204 14.52 16.92 7.83
C ALA A 204 13.12 16.98 8.47
N ALA A 205 13.03 16.85 9.81
CA ALA A 205 11.75 16.89 10.52
C ALA A 205 10.99 18.21 10.32
N GLN A 206 11.68 19.34 10.44
CA GLN A 206 11.06 20.66 10.29
C GLN A 206 10.71 21.00 8.84
N LYS A 207 11.52 20.56 7.86
CA LYS A 207 11.27 20.85 6.44
C LYS A 207 10.20 19.96 5.84
N TYR A 208 10.19 18.67 6.18
CA TYR A 208 9.16 17.75 5.72
C TYR A 208 7.90 17.82 6.58
N GLY A 209 7.98 18.35 7.80
CA GLY A 209 6.83 18.63 8.64
C GLY A 209 6.31 17.40 9.37
N PHE A 210 7.20 16.64 10.02
CA PHE A 210 6.85 15.50 10.89
C PHE A 210 7.48 15.68 12.28
N ASP A 211 7.08 14.85 13.25
CA ASP A 211 7.12 15.22 14.67
C ASP A 211 8.30 14.66 15.46
N GLY A 212 9.20 13.89 14.84
CA GLY A 212 10.37 13.35 15.52
C GLY A 212 10.86 12.02 15.00
N TRP A 213 11.59 11.28 15.84
CA TRP A 213 12.30 10.06 15.44
C TRP A 213 12.14 8.92 16.43
N PHE A 214 11.83 7.74 15.90
CA PHE A 214 11.96 6.47 16.59
C PHE A 214 13.36 5.90 16.32
N ILE A 215 14.12 5.62 17.38
CA ILE A 215 15.48 5.08 17.28
C ILE A 215 15.46 3.60 17.72
N ASN A 216 15.77 2.73 16.76
CA ASN A 216 15.92 1.31 16.96
C ASN A 216 17.36 0.88 16.74
N GLN A 217 18.11 0.77 17.84
CA GLN A 217 19.49 0.32 17.79
C GLN A 217 19.54 -1.20 17.96
N GLU A 218 19.73 -1.92 16.86
CA GLU A 218 19.74 -3.40 16.82
C GLU A 218 21.09 -3.97 16.34
N THR A 219 22.08 -3.12 16.03
CA THR A 219 23.42 -3.58 15.66
C THR A 219 24.15 -4.11 16.89
N GLU A 220 24.50 -5.40 16.88
CA GLU A 220 25.00 -6.12 18.05
C GLU A 220 26.54 -6.19 18.10
N ILE A 221 27.17 -6.31 16.93
CA ILE A 221 28.60 -6.60 16.80
C ILE A 221 29.38 -5.28 16.90
N GLY A 222 30.33 -5.21 17.84
CA GLY A 222 31.18 -4.03 18.02
C GLY A 222 30.61 -2.95 18.95
N LEU A 223 29.45 -3.18 19.57
CA LEU A 223 28.91 -2.27 20.57
C LEU A 223 29.82 -2.12 21.80
N THR A 224 29.87 -0.91 22.33
CA THR A 224 30.67 -0.55 23.49
C THR A 224 29.89 0.40 24.37
N LYS A 225 30.29 0.51 25.65
CA LYS A 225 29.74 1.51 26.57
C LYS A 225 29.83 2.94 26.01
N THR A 226 30.87 3.26 25.26
CA THR A 226 31.03 4.58 24.61
C THR A 226 29.90 4.86 23.62
N HIS A 227 29.42 3.86 22.87
CA HIS A 227 28.27 4.04 21.99
C HIS A 227 26.99 4.35 22.77
N ALA A 228 26.76 3.68 23.90
CA ALA A 228 25.62 3.97 24.77
C ALA A 228 25.67 5.39 25.36
N ASP A 229 26.85 5.82 25.83
CA ASP A 229 27.03 7.18 26.37
C ASP A 229 26.82 8.25 25.27
N LEU A 230 27.41 8.06 24.09
CA LEU A 230 27.22 8.97 22.96
C LEU A 230 25.79 9.01 22.44
N MET A 231 25.07 7.88 22.42
CA MET A 231 23.67 7.85 22.00
C MET A 231 22.79 8.68 22.94
N LYS A 232 22.97 8.54 24.26
CA LYS A 232 22.24 9.36 25.24
C LYS A 232 22.57 10.85 25.10
N GLU A 233 23.85 11.19 24.92
CA GLU A 233 24.27 12.57 24.66
C GLU A 233 23.66 13.14 23.38
N LEU A 234 23.56 12.33 22.31
CA LEU A 234 22.93 12.73 21.05
C LEU A 234 21.44 13.04 21.23
N ILE A 235 20.72 12.18 21.95
CA ILE A 235 19.30 12.39 22.25
C ILE A 235 19.12 13.68 23.05
N VAL A 236 19.92 13.90 24.09
CA VAL A 236 19.87 15.14 24.88
C VAL A 236 20.16 16.37 24.00
N GLU A 237 21.19 16.35 23.15
CA GLU A 237 21.48 17.47 22.25
C GLU A 237 20.33 17.74 21.28
N PHE A 238 19.69 16.69 20.74
CA PHE A 238 18.51 16.81 19.88
C PHE A 238 17.32 17.46 20.62
N LYS A 239 17.02 17.00 21.83
CA LYS A 239 15.93 17.54 22.65
C LYS A 239 16.19 18.99 23.08
N GLU A 240 17.42 19.33 23.46
CA GLU A 240 17.82 20.70 23.78
C GLU A 240 17.71 21.64 22.57
N LYS A 241 18.24 21.25 21.41
CA LYS A 241 18.21 22.07 20.18
C LYS A 241 16.79 22.31 19.66
N THR A 242 15.89 21.36 19.88
CA THR A 242 14.46 21.47 19.49
C THR A 242 13.60 22.11 20.56
N SER A 243 14.16 22.52 21.70
CA SER A 243 13.38 22.97 22.87
C SER A 243 12.28 21.98 23.27
N ASN A 244 12.54 20.68 23.07
CA ASN A 244 11.61 19.56 23.25
C ASN A 244 10.37 19.55 22.31
N GLU A 245 10.37 20.34 21.23
CA GLU A 245 9.25 20.35 20.26
C GLU A 245 9.16 19.07 19.41
N LEU A 246 10.29 18.41 19.14
CA LEU A 246 10.33 17.14 18.41
C LEU A 246 10.54 15.97 19.36
N GLU A 247 9.85 14.86 19.11
CA GLU A 247 9.86 13.67 19.96
C GLU A 247 10.96 12.67 19.58
N VAL A 248 11.42 11.93 20.60
CA VAL A 248 12.29 10.76 20.44
C VAL A 248 11.67 9.59 21.18
N MET A 249 11.40 8.51 20.44
CA MET A 249 11.03 7.21 21.00
C MET A 249 12.23 6.27 20.94
N TRP A 250 12.56 5.63 22.06
CA TRP A 250 13.66 4.67 22.15
C TRP A 250 13.15 3.21 22.16
N TYR A 251 13.81 2.32 21.42
CA TYR A 251 13.52 0.89 21.48
C TYR A 251 14.36 0.16 22.54
N ASP A 252 13.73 -0.65 23.40
CA ASP A 252 14.36 -1.44 24.46
C ASP A 252 15.33 -2.51 23.92
N SER A 253 16.57 -2.10 23.64
CA SER A 253 17.60 -2.89 22.94
C SER A 253 19.00 -2.71 23.55
N MET A 254 19.73 -1.65 23.17
CA MET A 254 21.06 -1.34 23.70
C MET A 254 20.97 -0.92 25.17
N THR A 255 21.71 -1.60 26.05
CA THR A 255 21.83 -1.26 27.48
C THR A 255 22.78 -0.10 27.74
N ASN A 256 22.77 0.44 28.96
CA ASN A 256 23.69 1.50 29.42
C ASN A 256 25.18 1.09 29.45
N GLU A 257 25.46 -0.21 29.41
CA GLU A 257 26.80 -0.77 29.24
C GLU A 257 27.18 -1.00 27.76
N GLY A 258 26.32 -0.59 26.82
CA GLY A 258 26.55 -0.74 25.39
C GLY A 258 26.56 -2.21 24.95
N LYS A 259 25.57 -2.97 25.40
CA LYS A 259 25.34 -4.36 24.98
C LYS A 259 23.92 -4.51 24.46
N MET A 260 23.75 -5.32 23.42
CA MET A 260 22.42 -5.75 22.98
C MET A 260 21.82 -6.70 24.02
N ASP A 261 20.74 -6.29 24.67
CA ASP A 261 20.02 -7.10 25.67
C ASP A 261 18.62 -6.51 25.90
N TRP A 262 17.61 -7.02 25.19
CA TRP A 262 16.22 -6.58 25.35
C TRP A 262 15.65 -6.97 26.73
N GLN A 263 15.28 -5.97 27.54
CA GLN A 263 14.82 -6.22 28.91
C GLN A 263 13.34 -6.63 28.96
N ASN A 264 12.56 -6.34 27.92
CA ASN A 264 11.10 -6.51 27.84
C ASN A 264 10.35 -5.68 28.91
N ALA A 265 11.04 -4.70 29.50
CA ALA A 265 10.64 -3.98 30.71
C ALA A 265 11.54 -2.75 30.91
N LEU A 266 11.07 -1.78 31.69
CA LEU A 266 11.94 -0.72 32.21
C LEU A 266 12.77 -1.27 33.39
N THR A 267 14.09 -1.11 33.32
CA THR A 267 15.05 -1.63 34.31
C THR A 267 16.24 -0.70 34.51
N GLU A 268 17.10 -1.00 35.48
CA GLU A 268 18.38 -0.29 35.70
C GLU A 268 19.32 -0.32 34.47
N LYS A 269 19.13 -1.24 33.52
CA LYS A 269 20.00 -1.36 32.34
C LYS A 269 19.61 -0.44 31.19
N ASN A 270 18.36 0.04 31.16
CA ASN A 270 17.83 0.84 30.04
C ASN A 270 17.13 2.14 30.49
N GLN A 271 16.92 2.36 31.80
CA GLN A 271 16.31 3.59 32.30
C GLN A 271 17.06 4.87 31.88
N ASP A 272 18.38 4.76 31.67
CA ASP A 272 19.25 5.88 31.30
C ASP A 272 18.90 6.51 29.93
N TYR A 273 18.06 5.84 29.12
CA TYR A 273 17.53 6.39 27.88
C TYR A 273 16.24 7.21 28.07
N LEU A 274 15.60 7.13 29.24
CA LEU A 274 14.43 7.95 29.59
C LEU A 274 14.78 9.07 30.57
N VAL A 275 15.67 8.80 31.52
CA VAL A 275 16.13 9.79 32.50
C VAL A 275 17.63 9.64 32.77
N ASP A 276 18.33 10.76 32.98
CA ASP A 276 19.73 10.74 33.37
C ASP A 276 19.92 10.43 34.88
N ALA A 277 21.18 10.48 35.35
CA ALA A 277 21.51 10.20 36.75
C ALA A 277 20.92 11.22 37.75
N ASP A 278 20.57 12.42 37.29
CA ASP A 278 19.95 13.49 38.06
C ASP A 278 18.41 13.51 37.88
N LEU A 279 17.86 12.49 37.19
CA LEU A 279 16.44 12.34 36.83
C LEU A 279 15.92 13.42 35.86
N ASN A 280 16.79 14.02 35.05
CA ASN A 280 16.35 14.87 33.93
C ASN A 280 15.90 13.99 32.76
N PRO A 281 14.85 14.38 32.00
CA PRO A 281 14.38 13.62 30.84
C PRO A 281 15.43 13.48 29.74
N VAL A 282 15.45 12.33 29.06
CA VAL A 282 16.29 12.01 27.90
C VAL A 282 15.43 11.79 26.65
N ALA A 283 14.91 10.59 26.41
CA ALA A 283 13.88 10.34 25.38
C ALA A 283 12.47 10.55 25.96
N ASP A 284 11.48 10.85 25.11
CA ASP A 284 10.10 11.10 25.54
C ASP A 284 9.40 9.81 25.98
N ASN A 285 9.70 8.70 25.32
CA ASN A 285 9.04 7.43 25.57
C ASN A 285 9.88 6.22 25.11
N MET A 286 9.48 5.03 25.57
CA MET A 286 10.19 3.79 25.29
C MET A 286 9.24 2.70 24.79
N PHE A 287 9.60 2.09 23.65
CA PHE A 287 8.97 0.87 23.18
C PHE A 287 9.65 -0.35 23.81
N LEU A 288 8.92 -1.08 24.65
CA LEU A 288 9.40 -2.27 25.35
C LEU A 288 9.34 -3.50 24.43
N ASN A 289 10.37 -4.34 24.46
CA ASN A 289 10.42 -5.55 23.64
C ASN A 289 9.31 -6.56 23.99
N PHE A 290 8.98 -7.43 23.04
CA PHE A 290 7.73 -8.21 23.00
C PHE A 290 7.56 -9.28 24.08
N TRP A 291 8.64 -9.81 24.67
CA TRP A 291 8.57 -11.10 25.37
C TRP A 291 7.97 -11.06 26.79
N TRP A 292 7.46 -9.92 27.23
CA TRP A 292 6.87 -9.73 28.56
C TRP A 292 5.69 -10.68 28.86
N ASN A 293 5.04 -11.20 27.82
CA ASN A 293 3.91 -12.14 27.93
C ASN A 293 4.26 -13.62 27.68
N THR A 294 5.52 -13.96 27.39
CA THR A 294 5.90 -15.34 27.07
C THR A 294 5.83 -16.26 28.29
N ASP A 295 5.63 -17.56 28.09
CA ASP A 295 5.59 -18.55 29.19
C ASP A 295 6.81 -18.48 30.11
N ARG A 296 7.98 -18.18 29.54
CA ARG A 296 9.25 -18.05 30.24
C ARG A 296 9.27 -16.84 31.19
N LEU A 297 8.64 -15.73 30.82
CA LEU A 297 8.71 -14.46 31.53
C LEU A 297 7.42 -14.07 32.25
N ALA A 298 6.30 -14.75 31.98
CA ALA A 298 4.98 -14.44 32.52
C ALA A 298 4.95 -14.33 34.06
N SER A 299 5.66 -15.23 34.76
CA SER A 299 5.73 -15.22 36.23
C SER A 299 6.49 -14.02 36.84
N GLN A 300 7.15 -13.20 36.00
CA GLN A 300 7.96 -12.09 36.46
C GLN A 300 7.17 -10.77 36.56
N ASP A 301 5.93 -10.71 36.06
CA ASP A 301 5.05 -9.53 36.12
C ASP A 301 5.75 -8.25 35.62
N LEU A 302 6.42 -8.35 34.46
CA LEU A 302 7.34 -7.32 33.98
C LEU A 302 6.70 -5.94 33.82
N LEU A 303 5.50 -5.83 33.24
CA LEU A 303 4.85 -4.53 33.04
C LEU A 303 4.41 -3.86 34.35
N ARG A 304 3.97 -4.64 35.36
CA ARG A 304 3.67 -4.10 36.69
C ARG A 304 4.93 -3.54 37.35
N LYS A 305 6.05 -4.25 37.23
CA LYS A 305 7.35 -3.78 37.73
C LYS A 305 7.88 -2.57 36.96
N SER A 306 7.65 -2.51 35.65
CA SER A 306 7.97 -1.33 34.83
C SER A 306 7.21 -0.11 35.32
N LYS A 307 5.91 -0.25 35.62
CA LYS A 307 5.10 0.80 36.23
C LYS A 307 5.68 1.27 37.56
N GLU A 308 5.91 0.35 38.49
CA GLU A 308 6.47 0.68 39.81
C GLU A 308 7.82 1.39 39.67
N LYS A 309 8.68 0.92 38.76
CA LYS A 309 10.00 1.52 38.49
C LYS A 309 9.86 2.92 37.88
N ALA A 310 8.99 3.11 36.89
CA ALA A 310 8.71 4.42 36.29
C ALA A 310 8.26 5.44 37.36
N GLU A 311 7.35 5.04 38.24
CA GLU A 311 6.91 5.86 39.38
C GLU A 311 8.07 6.26 40.30
N THR A 312 9.05 5.38 40.55
CA THR A 312 10.24 5.73 41.35
C THR A 312 11.19 6.71 40.65
N LEU A 313 11.16 6.76 39.32
CA LEU A 313 12.00 7.61 38.49
C LEU A 313 11.32 8.94 38.11
N GLY A 314 10.05 9.12 38.48
CA GLY A 314 9.26 10.28 38.08
C GLY A 314 8.82 10.27 36.61
N ILE A 315 8.84 9.09 35.97
CA ILE A 315 8.38 8.87 34.60
C ILE A 315 6.89 8.48 34.64
N ASP A 316 6.08 8.98 33.71
CA ASP A 316 4.72 8.48 33.55
C ASP A 316 4.76 7.02 33.03
N PRO A 317 4.19 6.03 33.74
CA PRO A 317 4.14 4.65 33.27
C PRO A 317 3.52 4.48 31.87
N TYR A 318 2.68 5.42 31.43
CA TYR A 318 2.08 5.43 30.10
C TYR A 318 2.98 6.01 29.00
N ASP A 319 4.20 6.44 29.31
CA ASP A 319 5.27 6.68 28.32
C ASP A 319 6.07 5.40 28.01
N LEU A 320 5.72 4.28 28.64
CA LEU A 320 6.21 2.96 28.28
C LEU A 320 5.19 2.25 27.40
N PHE A 321 5.59 1.81 26.22
CA PHE A 321 4.74 1.10 25.26
C PHE A 321 5.09 -0.40 25.29
N ALA A 322 4.22 -1.22 25.87
CA ALA A 322 4.39 -2.67 25.90
C ALA A 322 4.23 -3.24 24.48
N GLY A 323 5.35 -3.65 23.87
CA GLY A 323 5.36 -4.14 22.49
C GLY A 323 4.61 -5.45 22.31
N ILE A 324 3.85 -5.55 21.24
CA ILE A 324 3.26 -6.78 20.72
C ILE A 324 3.64 -6.90 19.25
N ASP A 325 4.32 -7.98 18.89
CA ASP A 325 4.58 -8.33 17.50
C ASP A 325 3.34 -8.97 16.89
N VAL A 326 2.67 -8.22 16.00
CA VAL A 326 1.49 -8.69 15.27
C VAL A 326 1.80 -8.95 13.79
N GLN A 327 3.07 -8.89 13.38
CA GLN A 327 3.48 -8.95 11.97
C GLN A 327 3.07 -10.26 11.29
N GLU A 328 3.24 -11.39 11.97
CA GLU A 328 2.98 -12.71 11.39
C GLU A 328 1.51 -13.13 11.52
N ARG A 329 0.89 -12.86 12.67
CA ARG A 329 -0.40 -13.46 13.06
C ARG A 329 -1.51 -12.46 13.35
N GLY A 330 -1.25 -11.15 13.31
CA GLY A 330 -2.28 -10.15 13.53
C GLY A 330 -2.99 -10.31 14.87
N TYR A 331 -4.33 -10.25 14.85
CA TYR A 331 -5.18 -10.52 16.02
C TYR A 331 -5.15 -11.99 16.48
N ASP A 332 -4.54 -12.92 15.74
CA ASP A 332 -4.35 -14.31 16.20
C ASP A 332 -3.04 -14.49 16.99
N THR A 333 -2.31 -13.40 17.24
CA THR A 333 -1.14 -13.37 18.11
C THR A 333 -1.57 -13.64 19.57
N PRO A 334 -1.03 -14.70 20.21
CA PRO A 334 -1.41 -15.02 21.59
C PRO A 334 -0.79 -14.02 22.57
N VAL A 335 -1.63 -13.24 23.25
CA VAL A 335 -1.20 -12.23 24.22
C VAL A 335 -1.83 -12.49 25.58
N ARG A 336 -1.02 -12.59 26.64
CA ARG A 336 -1.52 -12.75 28.02
C ARG A 336 -1.97 -11.41 28.59
N TRP A 337 -3.16 -10.95 28.20
CA TRP A 337 -3.69 -9.63 28.58
C TRP A 337 -3.82 -9.39 30.09
N ASN A 338 -3.94 -10.45 30.89
CA ASN A 338 -3.91 -10.35 32.35
C ASN A 338 -2.56 -9.90 32.93
N LEU A 339 -1.50 -9.88 32.12
CA LEU A 339 -0.19 -9.30 32.47
C LEU A 339 -0.07 -7.84 32.01
N PHE A 340 -0.94 -7.40 31.10
CA PHE A 340 -1.01 -6.03 30.59
C PHE A 340 -1.86 -5.11 31.48
N ALA A 341 -2.97 -5.64 32.01
CA ALA A 341 -3.89 -4.90 32.87
C ALA A 341 -4.15 -5.62 34.21
N ASP A 342 -4.59 -4.86 35.22
CA ASP A 342 -5.06 -5.40 36.49
C ASP A 342 -6.44 -6.08 36.39
N ASN A 343 -6.93 -6.62 37.51
CA ASN A 343 -8.22 -7.32 37.55
C ASN A 343 -9.43 -6.41 37.31
N GLN A 344 -9.24 -5.09 37.34
CA GLN A 344 -10.23 -4.08 37.04
C GLN A 344 -10.17 -3.65 35.56
N GLY A 345 -9.17 -4.14 34.81
CA GLY A 345 -8.94 -3.78 33.42
C GLY A 345 -8.07 -2.54 33.24
N THR A 346 -7.40 -2.06 34.29
CA THR A 346 -6.51 -0.89 34.20
C THR A 346 -5.14 -1.32 33.69
N PRO A 347 -4.68 -0.84 32.52
CA PRO A 347 -3.35 -1.13 32.00
C PRO A 347 -2.24 -0.66 32.95
N TYR A 348 -1.12 -1.39 33.00
CA TYR A 348 0.06 -0.96 33.76
C TYR A 348 0.90 0.06 32.99
N THR A 349 0.89 -0.02 31.66
CA THR A 349 1.65 0.82 30.74
C THR A 349 0.79 1.12 29.50
N SER A 350 1.32 1.87 28.54
CA SER A 350 0.74 2.01 27.20
C SER A 350 1.01 0.78 26.32
N LEU A 351 0.41 0.74 25.14
CA LEU A 351 0.48 -0.39 24.21
C LEU A 351 1.25 -0.05 22.94
N GLY A 352 2.25 -0.86 22.61
CA GLY A 352 3.00 -0.76 21.35
C GLY A 352 2.63 -1.88 20.39
N LEU A 353 2.18 -1.52 19.19
CA LEU A 353 1.82 -2.48 18.14
C LEU A 353 2.91 -2.48 17.06
N TYR A 354 3.62 -3.60 16.91
CA TYR A 354 4.63 -3.77 15.87
C TYR A 354 4.02 -4.43 14.63
N VAL A 355 4.02 -3.68 13.52
CA VAL A 355 3.48 -4.01 12.20
C VAL A 355 1.98 -4.33 12.21
N PRO A 356 1.11 -3.45 12.76
CA PRO A 356 -0.34 -3.62 12.65
C PRO A 356 -0.84 -3.52 11.20
N SER A 357 -0.02 -3.01 10.28
CA SER A 357 -0.25 -3.07 8.82
C SER A 357 -0.43 -4.51 8.28
N TRP A 358 -0.21 -5.54 9.11
CA TRP A 358 -0.67 -6.90 8.84
C TRP A 358 -2.13 -6.97 8.37
N THR A 359 -3.02 -6.12 8.91
CA THR A 359 -4.43 -6.07 8.49
C THR A 359 -4.56 -5.85 6.97
N TYR A 360 -3.71 -4.97 6.43
CA TYR A 360 -3.59 -4.68 5.01
C TYR A 360 -2.78 -5.75 4.28
N SER A 361 -1.54 -6.02 4.69
CA SER A 361 -0.63 -6.88 3.92
C SER A 361 -1.04 -8.35 3.88
N SER A 362 -1.92 -8.79 4.78
CA SER A 362 -2.46 -10.15 4.79
C SER A 362 -3.81 -10.29 4.09
N ALA A 363 -4.46 -9.19 3.70
CA ALA A 363 -5.76 -9.22 3.03
C ALA A 363 -5.61 -9.47 1.52
N SER A 364 -6.53 -10.24 0.93
CA SER A 364 -6.58 -10.46 -0.52
C SER A 364 -7.36 -9.40 -1.28
N ASP A 365 -8.24 -8.67 -0.58
CA ASP A 365 -9.12 -7.67 -1.18
C ASP A 365 -9.58 -6.62 -0.14
N PRO A 366 -10.21 -5.51 -0.58
CA PRO A 366 -10.60 -4.42 0.32
C PRO A 366 -11.65 -4.79 1.37
N ASN A 367 -12.49 -5.81 1.13
CA ASN A 367 -13.50 -6.23 2.10
C ASN A 367 -12.85 -7.05 3.22
N GLU A 368 -11.92 -7.94 2.88
CA GLU A 368 -11.14 -8.66 3.90
C GLU A 368 -10.30 -7.68 4.73
N TYR A 369 -9.67 -6.69 4.10
CA TYR A 369 -8.94 -5.63 4.80
C TYR A 369 -9.82 -4.91 5.83
N GLN A 370 -11.03 -4.49 5.44
CA GLN A 370 -11.97 -3.85 6.36
C GLN A 370 -12.38 -4.77 7.52
N GLN A 371 -12.69 -6.04 7.25
CA GLN A 371 -13.04 -7.00 8.31
C GLN A 371 -11.90 -7.19 9.31
N LYS A 372 -10.66 -7.25 8.83
CA LYS A 372 -9.47 -7.35 9.68
C LYS A 372 -9.26 -6.08 10.50
N GLU A 373 -9.38 -4.90 9.88
CA GLU A 373 -9.31 -3.61 10.58
C GLU A 373 -10.37 -3.50 11.68
N GLU A 374 -11.63 -3.85 11.40
CA GLU A 374 -12.69 -3.80 12.41
C GLU A 374 -12.43 -4.77 13.56
N LYS A 375 -12.04 -6.02 13.28
CA LYS A 375 -11.74 -6.98 14.35
C LYS A 375 -10.51 -6.58 15.16
N PHE A 376 -9.47 -6.10 14.50
CA PHE A 376 -8.20 -5.73 15.13
C PHE A 376 -8.34 -4.49 16.01
N TRP A 377 -8.94 -3.41 15.48
CA TRP A 377 -9.02 -2.12 16.17
C TRP A 377 -10.27 -1.97 17.03
N VAL A 378 -11.41 -2.52 16.60
CA VAL A 378 -12.66 -2.42 17.35
C VAL A 378 -12.73 -3.60 18.32
N ASN A 379 -13.31 -4.73 17.92
CA ASN A 379 -13.39 -5.98 18.67
C ASN A 379 -14.11 -7.05 17.82
N ASN A 380 -14.20 -8.27 18.35
CA ASN A 380 -14.91 -9.39 17.70
C ASN A 380 -16.43 -9.19 17.53
N GLN A 381 -17.00 -8.11 18.07
CA GLN A 381 -18.42 -7.76 17.92
C GLN A 381 -18.64 -6.61 16.95
N HIS A 382 -17.56 -6.04 16.37
CA HIS A 382 -17.61 -4.91 15.46
C HIS A 382 -18.38 -3.69 16.05
N ASP A 383 -18.36 -3.56 17.39
CA ASP A 383 -19.08 -2.52 18.14
C ASP A 383 -18.29 -2.18 19.42
N PRO A 384 -17.67 -0.99 19.51
CA PRO A 384 -16.79 -0.64 20.63
C PRO A 384 -17.51 -0.57 21.99
N THR A 385 -18.86 -0.51 22.00
CA THR A 385 -19.65 -0.53 23.23
C THR A 385 -19.79 -1.93 23.84
N LYS A 386 -19.50 -2.97 23.05
CA LYS A 386 -19.62 -4.38 23.44
C LYS A 386 -18.30 -5.01 23.87
N SER A 387 -17.27 -4.20 24.09
CA SER A 387 -15.98 -4.66 24.59
C SER A 387 -16.10 -5.30 25.98
N VAL A 388 -15.37 -6.39 26.17
CA VAL A 388 -15.26 -7.12 27.44
C VAL A 388 -13.79 -7.36 27.74
N LEU A 389 -13.45 -7.52 29.03
CA LEU A 389 -12.07 -7.86 29.38
C LEU A 389 -11.71 -9.25 28.79
N PRO A 390 -10.53 -9.38 28.16
CA PRO A 390 -10.12 -10.62 27.53
C PRO A 390 -9.94 -11.74 28.57
N GLU A 391 -10.42 -12.94 28.24
CA GLU A 391 -10.09 -14.18 28.94
C GLU A 391 -8.99 -14.93 28.18
N GLY A 392 -7.95 -15.36 28.89
CA GLY A 392 -6.85 -16.11 28.26
C GLY A 392 -6.02 -15.24 27.30
N THR A 393 -5.94 -15.67 26.04
CA THR A 393 -5.09 -15.03 25.01
C THR A 393 -5.85 -14.52 23.79
N GLU A 394 -7.17 -14.46 23.86
CA GLU A 394 -7.99 -13.94 22.75
C GLU A 394 -7.76 -12.44 22.56
N TRP A 395 -7.81 -11.99 21.30
CA TRP A 395 -7.66 -10.59 20.97
C TRP A 395 -8.93 -9.81 21.34
N PRO A 396 -8.83 -8.80 22.23
CA PRO A 396 -9.99 -8.04 22.70
C PRO A 396 -10.42 -6.95 21.72
N GLY A 397 -9.57 -6.61 20.74
CA GLY A 397 -9.68 -5.39 19.97
C GLY A 397 -9.21 -4.16 20.75
N ILE A 398 -8.57 -3.21 20.07
CA ILE A 398 -7.94 -2.05 20.70
C ILE A 398 -8.96 -1.15 21.44
N SER A 399 -10.19 -1.05 20.92
CA SER A 399 -11.29 -0.30 21.55
C SER A 399 -11.64 -0.77 22.97
N THR A 400 -11.21 -1.98 23.36
CA THR A 400 -11.39 -2.47 24.74
C THR A 400 -10.66 -1.60 25.75
N PHE A 401 -9.46 -1.10 25.43
CA PHE A 401 -8.65 -0.32 26.36
C PHE A 401 -8.46 1.14 25.92
N ALA A 402 -8.36 1.40 24.62
CA ALA A 402 -8.12 2.74 24.09
C ALA A 402 -9.42 3.53 23.93
N VAL A 403 -9.43 4.78 24.40
CA VAL A 403 -10.52 5.75 24.18
C VAL A 403 -10.47 6.26 22.74
N GLU A 404 -11.62 6.30 22.06
CA GLU A 404 -11.73 6.85 20.70
C GLU A 404 -11.55 8.38 20.70
N GLN A 405 -10.44 8.84 20.14
CA GLN A 405 -10.09 10.26 20.06
C GLN A 405 -10.75 10.96 18.87
N THR A 406 -10.79 12.30 18.91
CA THR A 406 -11.33 13.12 17.83
C THR A 406 -10.56 14.42 17.65
N ALA A 407 -10.29 14.77 16.39
CA ALA A 407 -9.75 16.07 15.98
C ALA A 407 -10.84 17.11 15.67
N ILE A 408 -12.12 16.72 15.78
CA ILE A 408 -13.27 17.60 15.47
C ILE A 408 -13.54 18.52 16.68
N THR A 409 -12.70 19.54 16.81
CA THR A 409 -12.67 20.50 17.93
C THR A 409 -13.34 21.84 17.60
N GLN A 410 -13.57 22.11 16.31
CA GLN A 410 -14.17 23.35 15.83
C GLN A 410 -14.83 23.15 14.47
N TRP A 411 -15.56 24.17 14.01
CA TRP A 411 -16.09 24.25 12.65
C TRP A 411 -15.16 25.12 11.77
N PRO A 412 -15.07 24.89 10.44
CA PRO A 412 -15.82 23.90 9.67
C PRO A 412 -15.35 22.46 9.92
N PHE A 413 -16.29 21.51 9.84
CA PHE A 413 -16.02 20.08 9.71
C PHE A 413 -16.64 19.58 8.42
N VAL A 414 -15.82 18.98 7.56
CA VAL A 414 -16.22 18.41 6.28
C VAL A 414 -15.57 17.04 6.12
N THR A 415 -16.35 16.07 5.66
CA THR A 415 -15.87 14.73 5.31
C THR A 415 -16.71 14.24 4.14
N ASN A 416 -16.04 13.67 3.13
CA ASN A 416 -16.64 12.93 2.03
C ASN A 416 -16.50 11.42 2.25
N PHE A 417 -15.97 11.02 3.40
CA PHE A 417 -15.61 9.63 3.72
C PHE A 417 -14.61 9.04 2.72
N ASN A 418 -13.73 9.90 2.19
CA ASN A 418 -12.65 9.47 1.32
C ASN A 418 -11.55 8.81 2.16
N VAL A 419 -11.28 7.52 1.91
CA VAL A 419 -10.22 6.80 2.64
C VAL A 419 -8.82 7.02 2.08
N GLY A 420 -8.69 7.74 0.96
CA GLY A 420 -7.41 8.07 0.34
C GLY A 420 -7.03 7.17 -0.84
N ASN A 421 -7.95 6.36 -1.36
CA ASN A 421 -7.83 5.64 -2.63
C ASN A 421 -9.21 5.44 -3.29
N GLY A 422 -9.22 4.93 -4.52
CA GLY A 422 -10.45 4.53 -5.20
C GLY A 422 -10.21 3.94 -6.59
N TYR A 423 -11.17 3.11 -7.04
CA TYR A 423 -11.22 2.61 -8.43
C TYR A 423 -11.63 3.67 -9.44
N SER A 424 -12.21 4.76 -8.95
CA SER A 424 -12.63 5.90 -9.74
C SER A 424 -12.54 7.15 -8.87
N TYR A 425 -12.45 8.30 -9.50
CA TYR A 425 -12.55 9.59 -8.83
C TYR A 425 -13.92 10.20 -9.11
N TYR A 426 -14.70 10.44 -8.06
CA TYR A 426 -16.04 11.01 -8.14
C TYR A 426 -16.01 12.51 -7.84
N LEU A 427 -16.86 13.24 -8.57
CA LEU A 427 -17.16 14.63 -8.30
C LEU A 427 -18.68 14.82 -8.32
N ASN A 428 -19.24 15.28 -7.21
CA ASN A 428 -20.69 15.45 -7.01
C ASN A 428 -21.53 14.20 -7.37
N GLY A 429 -21.00 13.00 -7.11
CA GLY A 429 -21.66 11.73 -7.36
C GLY A 429 -21.45 11.15 -8.76
N THR A 430 -20.70 11.83 -9.63
CA THR A 430 -20.38 11.39 -10.98
C THR A 430 -18.93 10.91 -11.05
N PRO A 431 -18.64 9.70 -11.55
CA PRO A 431 -17.26 9.28 -11.81
C PRO A 431 -16.69 10.10 -12.97
N ILE A 432 -15.68 10.93 -12.69
CA ILE A 432 -15.01 11.79 -13.68
C ILE A 432 -13.69 11.20 -14.20
N SER A 433 -13.16 10.20 -13.50
CA SER A 433 -12.04 9.36 -13.94
C SER A 433 -12.28 7.94 -13.48
N THR A 434 -11.97 6.98 -14.35
CA THR A 434 -11.97 5.54 -14.08
C THR A 434 -10.55 5.00 -13.87
N THR A 435 -9.56 5.88 -13.80
CA THR A 435 -8.19 5.50 -13.41
C THR A 435 -8.18 5.25 -11.91
N GLU A 436 -7.66 4.10 -11.51
CA GLU A 436 -7.43 3.81 -10.10
C GLU A 436 -6.42 4.79 -9.52
N TRP A 437 -6.53 5.07 -8.23
CA TRP A 437 -5.64 6.03 -7.59
C TRP A 437 -5.54 5.77 -6.09
N ASN A 438 -4.40 6.15 -5.52
CA ASN A 438 -4.23 6.37 -4.09
C ASN A 438 -3.49 7.69 -3.88
N ASN A 439 -3.93 8.44 -2.87
CA ASN A 439 -3.27 9.62 -2.34
C ASN A 439 -3.85 9.88 -0.94
N ARG A 440 -3.15 9.41 0.09
CA ARG A 440 -3.63 9.46 1.48
C ARG A 440 -3.70 10.88 2.05
N SER A 441 -3.03 11.84 1.42
CA SER A 441 -3.22 13.27 1.73
C SER A 441 -4.68 13.73 1.54
N LEU A 442 -5.42 13.07 0.64
CA LEU A 442 -6.84 13.32 0.38
C LEU A 442 -7.77 12.55 1.33
N GLN A 443 -7.24 11.77 2.27
CA GLN A 443 -8.04 11.04 3.25
C GLN A 443 -8.78 12.05 4.15
N ASP A 444 -10.06 11.78 4.40
CA ASP A 444 -10.89 12.55 5.32
C ASP A 444 -10.83 11.97 6.74
N ILE A 445 -11.30 12.75 7.72
CA ILE A 445 -11.60 12.19 9.05
C ILE A 445 -12.75 11.19 8.89
N MET A 446 -12.45 9.91 9.14
CA MET A 446 -13.40 8.80 9.09
C MET A 446 -14.20 8.69 10.41
N PRO A 447 -15.35 7.98 10.44
CA PRO A 447 -16.17 7.84 11.64
C PRO A 447 -15.38 7.40 12.87
N THR A 448 -15.57 8.11 13.98
CA THR A 448 -15.00 7.75 15.29
C THR A 448 -15.44 6.34 15.70
N TYR A 449 -16.71 6.01 15.48
CA TYR A 449 -17.31 4.75 15.90
C TYR A 449 -17.60 3.85 14.70
N ARG A 450 -17.08 2.61 14.73
CA ARG A 450 -17.29 1.56 13.72
C ARG A 450 -17.64 0.24 14.39
N TRP A 451 -18.90 -0.18 14.46
CA TRP A 451 -20.11 0.63 14.24
C TRP A 451 -21.03 0.53 15.44
N ILE A 452 -21.50 1.69 15.93
CA ILE A 452 -22.55 1.75 16.94
C ILE A 452 -23.88 1.93 16.21
N ILE A 453 -24.65 0.85 16.13
CA ILE A 453 -25.93 0.80 15.42
C ILE A 453 -27.02 0.29 16.37
N GLU A 454 -28.01 1.13 16.65
CA GLU A 454 -29.24 0.77 17.36
C GLU A 454 -30.32 0.47 16.32
N GLN A 455 -30.93 -0.71 16.39
CA GLN A 455 -31.78 -1.22 15.31
C GLN A 455 -33.22 -1.42 15.76
N GLY A 456 -34.16 -1.02 14.91
CA GLY A 456 -35.60 -1.19 15.13
C GLY A 456 -36.03 -2.65 14.96
N GLY A 457 -37.27 -2.95 15.36
CA GLY A 457 -37.77 -4.33 15.34
C GLY A 457 -37.81 -4.91 13.93
N GLY A 458 -37.04 -5.96 13.66
CA GLY A 458 -37.01 -6.62 12.35
C GLY A 458 -36.03 -6.05 11.33
N SER A 459 -35.24 -5.05 11.70
CA SER A 459 -34.06 -4.58 10.94
C SER A 459 -32.80 -5.35 11.36
N GLU A 460 -31.88 -5.52 10.41
CA GLU A 460 -30.54 -6.08 10.59
C GLU A 460 -29.57 -5.33 9.65
N LEU A 461 -28.89 -4.32 10.17
CA LEU A 461 -28.03 -3.40 9.42
C LEU A 461 -26.57 -3.50 9.88
N SER A 462 -25.65 -3.28 8.94
CA SER A 462 -24.19 -3.28 9.12
C SER A 462 -23.56 -2.11 8.38
N GLY A 463 -22.46 -1.56 8.92
CA GLY A 463 -21.70 -0.49 8.26
C GLY A 463 -20.56 -1.04 7.40
N SER A 464 -20.23 -0.35 6.31
CA SER A 464 -19.08 -0.67 5.46
C SER A 464 -18.56 0.56 4.72
N ILE A 465 -17.37 0.47 4.14
CA ILE A 465 -16.87 1.45 3.16
C ILE A 465 -17.26 0.95 1.76
N ASP A 466 -17.78 1.84 0.92
CA ASP A 466 -18.22 1.54 -0.44
C ASP A 466 -17.46 2.37 -1.48
N TYR A 467 -16.71 1.68 -2.34
CA TYR A 467 -15.93 2.26 -3.44
C TYR A 467 -16.72 2.39 -4.75
N THR A 468 -17.92 1.81 -4.83
CA THR A 468 -18.74 1.80 -6.06
C THR A 468 -19.67 3.00 -6.16
N ALA A 469 -19.92 3.67 -5.03
CA ALA A 469 -20.77 4.84 -4.95
C ALA A 469 -20.15 5.88 -4.00
N ALA A 470 -19.38 6.82 -4.53
CA ALA A 470 -18.86 7.97 -3.78
C ALA A 470 -19.51 9.29 -4.24
N TYR A 471 -19.54 10.29 -3.36
CA TYR A 471 -19.99 11.64 -3.75
C TYR A 471 -18.81 12.49 -4.23
N ASN A 472 -17.73 12.57 -3.45
CA ASN A 472 -16.47 13.17 -3.87
C ASN A 472 -15.30 12.28 -3.43
N GLY A 473 -14.27 12.15 -4.27
CA GLY A 473 -13.13 11.25 -3.98
C GLY A 473 -13.41 9.82 -4.41
N GLY A 474 -13.00 8.83 -3.63
CA GLY A 474 -12.97 7.41 -4.06
C GLY A 474 -13.90 6.47 -3.29
N SER A 475 -14.51 6.95 -2.20
CA SER A 475 -15.33 6.11 -1.33
C SER A 475 -16.47 6.88 -0.65
N SER A 476 -17.47 6.15 -0.18
CA SER A 476 -18.46 6.57 0.80
C SER A 476 -18.52 5.59 1.97
N ILE A 477 -19.33 5.87 2.99
CA ILE A 477 -19.76 4.83 3.95
C ILE A 477 -21.17 4.36 3.61
N ALA A 478 -21.42 3.07 3.73
CA ALA A 478 -22.72 2.46 3.50
C ALA A 478 -23.26 1.82 4.79
N LEU A 479 -24.59 1.89 4.96
CA LEU A 479 -25.35 1.12 5.93
C LEU A 479 -26.21 0.13 5.14
N VAL A 480 -25.89 -1.16 5.23
CA VAL A 480 -26.43 -2.21 4.38
C VAL A 480 -27.08 -3.33 5.18
N GLY A 481 -28.12 -3.95 4.62
CA GLY A 481 -28.77 -5.14 5.18
C GLY A 481 -30.29 -5.05 5.11
N LYS A 482 -30.97 -5.70 6.06
CA LYS A 482 -32.42 -5.69 6.13
C LYS A 482 -32.93 -4.49 6.91
N ILE A 483 -33.97 -3.83 6.40
CA ILE A 483 -34.68 -2.77 7.12
C ILE A 483 -36.19 -3.02 7.11
N ALA A 484 -36.82 -2.83 8.27
CA ALA A 484 -38.27 -2.86 8.39
C ALA A 484 -38.88 -1.47 8.12
N ALA A 485 -40.04 -1.44 7.46
CA ALA A 485 -40.71 -0.21 7.09
C ALA A 485 -41.07 0.62 8.33
N LYS A 486 -40.70 1.90 8.32
CA LYS A 486 -41.02 2.92 9.34
C LYS A 486 -40.45 2.63 10.74
N GLU A 487 -39.70 1.56 10.91
CA GLU A 487 -38.93 1.32 12.13
C GLU A 487 -37.78 2.32 12.22
N SER A 488 -37.51 2.78 13.44
CA SER A 488 -36.42 3.71 13.71
C SER A 488 -35.12 2.92 13.90
N ASN A 489 -34.08 3.31 13.18
CA ASN A 489 -32.73 2.78 13.31
C ASN A 489 -31.79 3.96 13.49
N LYS A 490 -30.76 3.82 14.32
CA LYS A 490 -29.84 4.91 14.64
C LYS A 490 -28.40 4.45 14.46
N ILE A 491 -27.60 5.30 13.84
CA ILE A 491 -26.15 5.12 13.71
C ILE A 491 -25.43 6.29 14.37
N LYS A 492 -24.48 6.00 15.25
CA LYS A 492 -23.61 7.00 15.89
C LYS A 492 -22.27 7.00 15.16
N LEU A 493 -21.88 8.13 14.57
CA LEU A 493 -20.73 8.21 13.67
C LEU A 493 -19.52 8.91 14.31
N TYR A 494 -19.72 10.12 14.83
CA TYR A 494 -18.60 10.96 15.28
C TYR A 494 -18.74 11.38 16.74
N GLN A 495 -17.61 11.36 17.44
CA GLN A 495 -17.39 12.14 18.66
C GLN A 495 -16.78 13.49 18.28
N THR A 496 -17.19 14.56 18.95
CA THR A 496 -16.70 15.92 18.67
C THR A 496 -16.57 16.72 19.97
N LYS A 497 -15.98 17.91 19.90
CA LYS A 497 -16.10 18.93 20.95
C LYS A 497 -16.13 20.32 20.32
N ALA A 498 -17.17 20.57 19.52
CA ALA A 498 -17.28 21.79 18.71
C ALA A 498 -18.55 22.58 19.07
N LYS A 499 -18.40 23.88 19.31
CA LYS A 499 -19.50 24.78 19.69
C LYS A 499 -20.29 25.23 18.47
N ILE A 500 -21.61 25.02 18.45
CA ILE A 500 -22.48 25.50 17.37
C ILE A 500 -22.48 27.03 17.33
N GLU A 501 -22.10 27.57 16.19
CA GLU A 501 -22.15 29.00 15.91
C GLU A 501 -23.52 29.44 15.38
N LYS A 502 -23.81 30.73 15.47
CA LYS A 502 -25.01 31.31 14.86
C LYS A 502 -24.92 31.19 13.33
N ASN A 503 -26.05 30.90 12.69
CA ASN A 503 -26.15 30.74 11.22
C ASN A 503 -25.25 29.62 10.67
N MET A 504 -25.12 28.52 11.40
CA MET A 504 -24.40 27.35 10.91
C MET A 504 -25.23 26.58 9.87
N THR A 505 -24.58 26.17 8.79
CA THR A 505 -25.07 25.18 7.83
C THR A 505 -24.66 23.80 8.33
N PHE A 506 -25.62 22.88 8.42
CA PHE A 506 -25.35 21.45 8.58
C PHE A 506 -26.10 20.69 7.50
N THR A 507 -25.36 20.00 6.64
CA THR A 507 -25.92 19.20 5.55
C THR A 507 -25.29 17.82 5.49
N THR A 508 -26.06 16.86 5.00
CA THR A 508 -25.61 15.50 4.74
C THR A 508 -26.07 15.08 3.37
N THR A 509 -25.13 14.75 2.48
CA THR A 509 -25.42 14.20 1.17
C THR A 509 -25.43 12.68 1.26
N ALA A 510 -26.57 12.07 0.96
CA ALA A 510 -26.76 10.64 1.06
C ALA A 510 -27.58 10.11 -0.13
N LYS A 511 -27.47 8.80 -0.37
CA LYS A 511 -28.24 8.04 -1.38
C LYS A 511 -28.75 6.77 -0.72
N ALA A 512 -29.96 6.34 -1.03
CA ALA A 512 -30.56 5.13 -0.46
C ALA A 512 -31.37 4.35 -1.49
N THR A 513 -31.39 3.03 -1.40
CA THR A 513 -32.18 2.15 -2.28
C THR A 513 -33.66 2.47 -2.21
N ASP A 514 -34.16 2.73 -0.99
CA ASP A 514 -35.52 3.19 -0.75
C ASP A 514 -35.59 4.62 -0.24
N ARG A 515 -36.74 5.24 -0.50
CA ARG A 515 -37.07 6.54 0.10
C ARG A 515 -36.93 6.46 1.62
N THR A 516 -36.10 7.32 2.20
CA THR A 516 -35.67 7.22 3.59
C THR A 516 -35.79 8.57 4.32
N ASN A 517 -36.32 8.56 5.54
CA ASN A 517 -36.15 9.68 6.48
C ASN A 517 -34.72 9.63 7.03
N LEU A 518 -34.01 10.76 7.01
CA LEU A 518 -32.67 10.87 7.59
C LEU A 518 -32.63 12.11 8.49
N ASP A 519 -32.74 11.90 9.78
CA ASP A 519 -32.79 12.94 10.80
C ASP A 519 -31.46 12.98 11.56
N LEU A 520 -30.95 14.19 11.80
CA LEU A 520 -29.68 14.40 12.52
C LEU A 520 -29.95 14.40 14.02
N VAL A 521 -29.15 13.66 14.78
CA VAL A 521 -29.23 13.63 16.25
C VAL A 521 -27.91 14.15 16.81
N LEU A 522 -27.98 15.22 17.59
CA LEU A 522 -26.83 15.82 18.26
C LEU A 522 -26.94 15.62 19.78
N GLU A 523 -25.87 15.15 20.39
CA GLU A 523 -25.68 15.14 21.85
C GLU A 523 -24.79 16.32 22.24
N PHE A 524 -25.03 16.90 23.42
CA PHE A 524 -24.35 18.11 23.88
C PHE A 524 -23.62 17.90 25.21
N GLU A 525 -22.65 18.77 25.49
CA GLU A 525 -21.84 18.73 26.72
C GLU A 525 -22.68 18.91 28.01
N ASP A 526 -23.85 19.55 27.93
CA ASP A 526 -24.78 19.70 29.06
C ASP A 526 -25.61 18.43 29.36
N GLY A 527 -25.36 17.34 28.62
CA GLY A 527 -26.06 16.06 28.74
C GLY A 527 -27.41 16.02 28.01
N THR A 528 -27.81 17.10 27.33
CA THR A 528 -29.04 17.11 26.51
C THR A 528 -28.77 16.55 25.10
N SER A 529 -29.85 16.13 24.43
CA SER A 529 -29.81 15.68 23.03
C SER A 529 -30.97 16.30 22.25
N GLU A 530 -30.77 16.60 20.97
CA GLU A 530 -31.80 17.13 20.08
C GLU A 530 -31.80 16.41 18.73
N THR A 531 -33.00 16.12 18.21
CA THR A 531 -33.21 15.56 16.87
C THR A 531 -33.69 16.64 15.90
N PHE A 532 -32.93 16.84 14.83
CA PHE A 532 -33.22 17.78 13.76
C PHE A 532 -33.76 17.04 12.54
N LYS A 533 -35.02 17.32 12.21
CA LYS A 533 -35.67 16.71 11.04
C LYS A 533 -35.01 17.19 9.75
N GLY A 534 -34.69 16.25 8.87
CA GLY A 534 -34.18 16.55 7.54
C GLY A 534 -35.22 17.28 6.69
N ASN A 535 -34.80 18.32 5.96
CA ASN A 535 -35.70 19.11 5.12
C ASN A 535 -36.29 18.34 3.91
N LYS A 536 -35.64 17.24 3.51
CA LYS A 536 -36.10 16.33 2.45
C LYS A 536 -35.72 14.89 2.76
N LYS A 537 -36.25 13.97 1.96
CA LYS A 537 -36.05 12.52 2.10
C LYS A 537 -34.95 12.08 1.16
N VAL A 538 -34.12 11.14 1.60
CA VAL A 538 -33.10 10.51 0.77
C VAL A 538 -33.79 9.59 -0.23
N THR A 539 -33.29 9.55 -1.46
CA THR A 539 -33.78 8.70 -2.55
C THR A 539 -32.62 7.94 -3.18
N ASN A 540 -32.88 7.23 -4.28
CA ASN A 540 -31.89 6.54 -5.10
C ASN A 540 -30.87 7.46 -5.80
N ASP A 541 -31.07 8.78 -5.74
CA ASP A 541 -30.13 9.79 -6.21
C ASP A 541 -29.44 10.48 -5.03
N TRP A 542 -28.22 10.98 -5.25
CA TRP A 542 -27.51 11.76 -4.26
C TRP A 542 -28.33 12.98 -3.82
N THR A 543 -28.68 12.99 -2.54
CA THR A 543 -29.60 13.94 -1.95
C THR A 543 -28.95 14.66 -0.78
N THR A 544 -28.69 15.96 -0.91
CA THR A 544 -28.19 16.79 0.19
C THR A 544 -29.32 17.21 1.13
N VAL A 545 -29.45 16.54 2.26
CA VAL A 545 -30.39 16.88 3.34
C VAL A 545 -29.80 18.02 4.18
N ALA A 546 -30.62 19.03 4.51
CA ALA A 546 -30.21 20.16 5.37
C ALA A 546 -30.95 20.14 6.70
N TYR A 547 -30.25 20.59 7.76
CA TYR A 547 -30.75 20.62 9.13
C TYR A 547 -30.71 22.03 9.71
N HIS A 548 -31.82 22.46 10.33
CA HIS A 548 -31.94 23.80 10.91
C HIS A 548 -31.55 23.80 12.40
N LEU A 549 -30.34 24.23 12.72
CA LEU A 549 -29.75 24.11 14.06
C LEU A 549 -30.07 25.25 15.05
N ASN A 550 -31.02 26.14 14.75
CA ASN A 550 -31.27 27.35 15.55
C ASN A 550 -31.47 27.08 17.06
N LYS A 551 -32.08 25.93 17.42
CA LYS A 551 -32.31 25.52 18.82
C LYS A 551 -31.05 25.08 19.57
N ALA A 552 -29.96 24.76 18.85
CA ALA A 552 -28.69 24.32 19.41
C ALA A 552 -27.59 25.38 19.33
N THR A 553 -27.93 26.62 18.95
CA THR A 553 -26.98 27.74 18.96
C THR A 553 -26.30 27.84 20.32
N ASP A 554 -24.99 28.06 20.32
CA ASP A 554 -24.12 28.14 21.50
C ASP A 554 -23.92 26.85 22.31
N LYS A 555 -24.56 25.73 21.95
CA LYS A 555 -24.27 24.43 22.58
C LYS A 555 -22.99 23.82 22.03
N VAL A 556 -22.26 23.10 22.87
CA VAL A 556 -21.10 22.29 22.48
C VAL A 556 -21.57 20.89 22.11
N VAL A 557 -21.36 20.49 20.86
CA VAL A 557 -21.69 19.15 20.36
C VAL A 557 -20.62 18.17 20.84
N THR A 558 -21.06 17.04 21.36
CA THR A 558 -20.21 15.90 21.78
C THR A 558 -20.37 14.68 20.87
N SER A 559 -21.51 14.55 20.19
CA SER A 559 -21.76 13.47 19.25
C SER A 559 -22.59 13.89 18.04
N ILE A 560 -22.28 13.29 16.88
CA ILE A 560 -23.07 13.35 15.65
C ILE A 560 -23.57 11.94 15.32
N SER A 561 -24.90 11.80 15.31
CA SER A 561 -25.61 10.56 15.02
C SER A 561 -26.73 10.81 14.00
N TYR A 562 -27.27 9.75 13.41
CA TYR A 562 -28.42 9.83 12.51
C TYR A 562 -29.48 8.82 12.90
N GLU A 563 -30.73 9.27 12.91
CA GLU A 563 -31.92 8.41 12.99
C GLU A 563 -32.51 8.27 11.58
N LEU A 564 -32.70 7.04 11.13
CA LEU A 564 -33.24 6.71 9.82
C LEU A 564 -34.41 5.72 9.87
N SER A 565 -35.34 5.89 8.94
CA SER A 565 -36.47 4.98 8.74
C SER A 565 -36.83 4.88 7.26
N SER A 566 -36.86 3.67 6.71
CA SER A 566 -37.33 3.41 5.34
C SER A 566 -38.86 3.51 5.25
N PHE A 567 -39.38 3.80 4.06
CA PHE A 567 -40.83 3.79 3.81
C PHE A 567 -41.38 2.42 3.41
N ALA A 568 -40.51 1.45 3.12
CA ALA A 568 -40.84 0.08 2.73
C ALA A 568 -39.95 -0.92 3.46
N ASP A 569 -40.44 -2.16 3.58
CA ASP A 569 -39.62 -3.29 4.00
C ASP A 569 -38.65 -3.61 2.86
N ASN A 570 -37.39 -3.82 3.17
CA ASN A 570 -36.38 -4.19 2.18
C ASN A 570 -35.32 -5.08 2.83
N ASP A 571 -35.12 -6.27 2.27
CA ASP A 571 -34.12 -7.23 2.74
C ASP A 571 -32.69 -6.91 2.23
N GLU A 572 -32.57 -6.06 1.21
CA GLU A 572 -31.31 -5.61 0.56
C GLU A 572 -31.24 -4.07 0.57
N TYR A 573 -31.56 -3.46 1.71
CA TYR A 573 -31.47 -2.02 1.88
C TYR A 573 -30.01 -1.56 1.89
N ALA A 574 -29.73 -0.42 1.25
CA ALA A 574 -28.47 0.28 1.37
C ALA A 574 -28.72 1.79 1.47
N LEU A 575 -28.03 2.45 2.41
CA LEU A 575 -27.90 3.91 2.46
C LEU A 575 -26.41 4.29 2.49
N ASN A 576 -25.97 5.04 1.49
CA ASN A 576 -24.64 5.61 1.42
C ASN A 576 -24.65 7.04 1.98
N PHE A 577 -23.75 7.35 2.91
CA PHE A 577 -23.40 8.71 3.28
C PHE A 577 -22.19 9.14 2.44
N GLY A 578 -22.37 10.16 1.60
CA GLY A 578 -21.32 10.63 0.68
C GLY A 578 -20.67 11.94 1.12
N GLN A 579 -21.33 12.74 1.95
CA GLN A 579 -20.70 13.96 2.52
C GLN A 579 -21.42 14.44 3.78
N ILE A 580 -20.67 14.96 4.75
CA ILE A 580 -21.16 15.83 5.82
C ILE A 580 -20.47 17.19 5.68
N VAL A 581 -21.25 18.27 5.76
CA VAL A 581 -20.74 19.64 5.85
C VAL A 581 -21.37 20.32 7.05
N ALA A 582 -20.54 20.72 8.01
CA ALA A 582 -20.94 21.41 9.24
C ALA A 582 -20.08 22.67 9.39
N ALA A 583 -20.64 23.84 9.05
CA ALA A 583 -19.85 25.06 8.94
C ALA A 583 -20.66 26.36 9.03
N PRO A 584 -20.05 27.49 9.45
CA PRO A 584 -20.72 28.79 9.46
C PRO A 584 -21.14 29.27 8.05
N GLN A 585 -22.32 29.88 7.90
CA GLN A 585 -22.73 30.51 6.63
C GLN A 585 -21.84 31.71 6.27
N GLY A 586 -21.46 31.81 4.99
CA GLY A 586 -20.92 33.04 4.41
C GLY A 586 -19.39 33.14 4.30
N LYS A 587 -18.62 32.11 4.66
CA LYS A 587 -17.18 32.05 4.40
C LYS A 587 -16.88 31.24 3.15
N VAL A 588 -17.20 31.77 1.97
CA VAL A 588 -16.57 31.22 0.75
C VAL A 588 -15.17 31.80 0.69
N SER A 589 -14.19 30.92 0.79
CA SER A 589 -12.79 31.22 0.55
C SER A 589 -12.58 31.52 -0.94
N SER A 590 -11.79 32.54 -1.25
CA SER A 590 -11.25 32.71 -2.59
C SER A 590 -9.74 32.54 -2.52
N SER A 591 -9.26 31.33 -2.76
CA SER A 591 -7.85 31.11 -3.08
C SER A 591 -7.65 31.15 -4.59
N ASN A 592 -6.57 31.80 -5.02
CA ASN A 592 -6.13 31.81 -6.41
C ASN A 592 -4.84 30.99 -6.54
N ILE A 593 -4.60 30.49 -7.75
CA ILE A 593 -3.34 29.86 -8.12
C ILE A 593 -2.42 30.91 -8.73
N GLU A 594 -1.19 30.95 -8.27
CA GLU A 594 -0.13 31.84 -8.74
C GLU A 594 1.04 31.01 -9.26
N ASN A 595 1.74 31.54 -10.27
CA ASN A 595 2.99 30.97 -10.78
C ASN A 595 2.96 29.45 -11.08
N PRO A 596 1.93 28.89 -11.74
CA PRO A 596 1.95 27.47 -12.10
C PRO A 596 3.11 27.22 -13.08
N VAL A 597 3.84 26.13 -12.88
CA VAL A 597 5.01 25.76 -13.68
C VAL A 597 5.11 24.24 -13.84
N ILE A 598 5.52 23.83 -15.05
CA ILE A 598 6.06 22.48 -15.30
C ILE A 598 7.55 22.57 -14.99
N GLU A 599 7.97 21.97 -13.88
CA GLU A 599 9.37 22.00 -13.48
C GLU A 599 10.22 21.07 -14.34
N ASP A 600 9.74 19.85 -14.55
CA ASP A 600 10.43 18.81 -15.29
C ASP A 600 9.43 17.95 -16.04
N ILE A 601 9.85 17.46 -17.20
CA ILE A 601 9.09 16.54 -18.04
C ILE A 601 10.03 15.50 -18.64
N LYS A 602 9.67 14.23 -18.47
CA LYS A 602 10.31 13.12 -19.16
C LYS A 602 9.28 12.37 -20.00
N PHE A 603 9.70 11.99 -21.20
CA PHE A 603 8.91 11.16 -22.09
C PHE A 603 9.47 9.74 -22.10
N ASP A 604 8.59 8.75 -22.25
CA ASP A 604 9.00 7.36 -22.47
C ASP A 604 9.79 7.21 -23.78
N GLU A 605 10.31 6.02 -24.06
CA GLU A 605 11.15 5.80 -25.24
C GLU A 605 10.34 5.99 -26.54
N GLU A 606 9.09 5.53 -26.54
CA GLU A 606 8.15 5.60 -27.65
C GLU A 606 7.53 6.99 -27.87
N ARG A 607 7.67 7.91 -26.91
CA ARG A 607 7.12 9.28 -26.90
C ARG A 607 5.59 9.36 -26.90
N ILE A 608 4.97 8.43 -26.20
CA ILE A 608 3.51 8.32 -26.03
C ILE A 608 3.06 8.53 -24.58
N HIS A 609 3.97 8.48 -23.61
CA HIS A 609 3.70 8.84 -22.22
C HIS A 609 4.65 9.93 -21.71
N ALA A 610 4.16 10.76 -20.78
CA ALA A 610 4.95 11.78 -20.11
C ALA A 610 4.82 11.73 -18.58
N GLY A 611 5.96 11.76 -17.89
CA GLY A 611 6.05 12.03 -16.46
C GLY A 611 6.26 13.52 -16.23
N ILE A 612 5.37 14.17 -15.48
CA ILE A 612 5.33 15.64 -15.37
C ILE A 612 5.38 16.08 -13.91
N ARG A 613 6.42 16.83 -13.56
CA ARG A 613 6.57 17.49 -12.26
C ARG A 613 5.92 18.88 -12.29
N LEU A 614 4.84 19.05 -11.54
CA LEU A 614 4.09 20.31 -11.44
C LEU A 614 4.29 20.98 -10.09
N MET A 615 4.30 22.31 -10.12
CA MET A 615 4.35 23.17 -8.93
C MET A 615 3.58 24.46 -9.18
N TRP A 616 3.00 25.02 -8.11
CA TRP A 616 2.34 26.32 -8.13
C TRP A 616 2.36 26.96 -6.74
N GLU A 617 1.97 28.23 -6.68
CA GLU A 617 1.71 28.96 -5.45
C GLU A 617 0.20 29.13 -5.25
N SER A 618 -0.25 29.26 -4.00
CA SER A 618 -1.63 29.64 -3.71
C SER A 618 -1.67 30.75 -2.67
N THR A 619 -2.60 31.69 -2.83
CA THR A 619 -2.71 32.86 -1.95
C THR A 619 -3.19 32.50 -0.54
N HIS A 620 -4.05 31.49 -0.43
CA HIS A 620 -4.67 31.02 0.81
C HIS A 620 -4.77 29.48 0.81
N PRO A 621 -3.64 28.76 0.81
CA PRO A 621 -3.63 27.30 0.74
C PRO A 621 -4.38 26.66 1.92
N GLU A 622 -4.39 27.31 3.10
CA GLU A 622 -5.11 26.86 4.30
C GLU A 622 -6.63 26.83 4.14
N GLN A 623 -7.16 27.43 3.07
CA GLN A 623 -8.59 27.47 2.79
C GLN A 623 -9.01 26.49 1.69
N ASN A 624 -8.06 25.77 1.10
CA ASN A 624 -8.31 24.77 0.07
C ASN A 624 -8.36 23.38 0.71
N ALA A 625 -9.38 22.59 0.38
CA ALA A 625 -9.37 21.16 0.69
C ALA A 625 -8.44 20.38 -0.23
N ARG A 626 -8.34 20.82 -1.49
CA ARG A 626 -7.54 20.18 -2.54
C ARG A 626 -7.36 21.09 -3.74
N TYR A 627 -6.53 20.65 -4.66
CA TYR A 627 -6.38 21.15 -6.02
C TYR A 627 -6.76 20.03 -6.99
N GLU A 628 -7.51 20.37 -8.03
CA GLU A 628 -7.89 19.47 -9.11
C GLU A 628 -7.08 19.83 -10.35
N ILE A 629 -6.47 18.83 -10.98
CA ILE A 629 -5.58 18.99 -12.13
C ILE A 629 -6.31 18.50 -13.36
N TYR A 630 -6.30 19.32 -14.41
CA TYR A 630 -6.97 19.04 -15.67
C TYR A 630 -6.01 19.16 -16.84
N ARG A 631 -6.16 18.26 -17.80
CA ARG A 631 -5.63 18.39 -19.14
C ARG A 631 -6.52 19.32 -19.94
N VAL A 632 -5.93 20.15 -20.78
CA VAL A 632 -6.62 20.99 -21.76
C VAL A 632 -5.96 20.79 -23.12
N LEU A 633 -6.75 20.34 -24.10
CA LEU A 633 -6.31 20.17 -25.49
C LEU A 633 -6.42 21.49 -26.27
N GLU A 634 -5.76 21.57 -27.44
CA GLU A 634 -5.77 22.77 -28.31
C GLU A 634 -7.19 23.17 -28.76
N ASN A 635 -8.12 22.22 -28.83
CA ASN A 635 -9.53 22.44 -29.16
C ASN A 635 -10.35 22.98 -27.96
N GLY A 636 -9.74 23.14 -26.79
CA GLY A 636 -10.38 23.55 -25.54
C GLY A 636 -11.06 22.41 -24.76
N GLU A 637 -10.97 21.17 -25.23
CA GLU A 637 -11.46 20.00 -24.51
C GLU A 637 -10.66 19.79 -23.23
N ARG A 638 -11.36 19.47 -22.14
CA ARG A 638 -10.82 19.44 -20.79
C ARG A 638 -11.13 18.10 -20.13
N SER A 639 -10.12 17.44 -19.57
CA SER A 639 -10.27 16.15 -18.88
C SER A 639 -9.52 16.13 -17.55
N PHE A 640 -10.07 15.42 -16.56
CA PHE A 640 -9.50 15.32 -15.22
C PHE A 640 -8.27 14.40 -15.23
N ILE A 641 -7.20 14.82 -14.57
CA ILE A 641 -5.98 14.03 -14.39
C ILE A 641 -5.91 13.48 -12.96
N GLY A 642 -6.08 14.33 -11.95
CA GLY A 642 -5.86 13.95 -10.57
C GLY A 642 -6.16 15.07 -9.59
N ALA A 643 -5.99 14.77 -8.30
CA ALA A 643 -6.14 15.72 -7.22
C ALA A 643 -5.07 15.56 -6.15
N THR A 644 -4.79 16.63 -5.42
CA THR A 644 -3.82 16.67 -4.32
C THR A 644 -4.17 17.77 -3.32
N SER A 645 -3.82 17.61 -2.05
CA SER A 645 -3.89 18.70 -1.05
C SER A 645 -2.70 19.67 -1.19
N ALA A 646 -1.62 19.24 -1.85
CA ALA A 646 -0.39 20.00 -1.94
C ALA A 646 -0.31 20.93 -3.13
N GLN A 647 0.63 21.86 -3.05
CA GLN A 647 0.98 22.79 -4.12
C GLN A 647 1.96 22.20 -5.16
N THR A 648 2.12 20.88 -5.12
CA THR A 648 2.94 20.08 -6.03
C THR A 648 2.16 18.85 -6.45
N HIS A 649 2.34 18.41 -7.69
CA HIS A 649 1.75 17.18 -8.19
C HIS A 649 2.68 16.52 -9.20
N PHE A 650 2.73 15.20 -9.19
CA PHE A 650 3.40 14.43 -10.22
C PHE A 650 2.34 13.73 -11.05
N ILE A 651 2.34 13.97 -12.36
CA ILE A 651 1.50 13.21 -13.29
C ILE A 651 2.35 12.06 -13.80
N ASP A 652 2.03 10.84 -13.38
CA ASP A 652 2.73 9.64 -13.79
C ASP A 652 2.10 9.06 -15.07
N GLY A 653 2.87 9.07 -16.15
CA GLY A 653 2.49 8.41 -17.41
C GLY A 653 1.29 9.05 -18.13
N LEU A 654 1.23 10.39 -18.24
CA LEU A 654 0.19 11.05 -19.03
C LEU A 654 0.23 10.54 -20.48
N GLU A 655 -0.85 9.94 -20.96
CA GLU A 655 -0.91 9.38 -22.32
C GLU A 655 -1.22 10.46 -23.37
N ARG A 656 -0.46 10.45 -24.46
CA ARG A 656 -0.68 11.29 -25.65
C ARG A 656 -1.94 10.85 -26.41
N GLN A 657 -2.81 11.79 -26.79
CA GLN A 657 -4.07 11.51 -27.53
C GLN A 657 -4.02 12.04 -28.99
N GLY A 658 -2.82 12.09 -29.57
CA GLY A 658 -2.59 12.57 -30.94
C GLY A 658 -2.41 14.09 -31.07
N GLU A 659 -2.42 14.82 -29.96
CA GLU A 659 -2.12 16.25 -29.95
C GLU A 659 -0.62 16.54 -30.10
N SER A 660 -0.31 17.77 -30.51
CA SER A 660 1.05 18.31 -30.57
C SER A 660 1.42 19.09 -29.31
N ILE A 661 0.44 19.71 -28.67
CA ILE A 661 0.59 20.53 -27.46
C ILE A 661 -0.46 20.10 -26.44
N THR A 662 -0.04 19.91 -25.20
CA THR A 662 -0.94 19.67 -24.07
C THR A 662 -0.87 20.83 -23.09
N GLY A 663 -2.02 21.34 -22.69
CA GLY A 663 -2.17 22.28 -21.58
C GLY A 663 -2.50 21.56 -20.27
N ILE A 664 -2.02 22.09 -19.16
CA ILE A 664 -2.38 21.70 -17.80
C ILE A 664 -2.99 22.92 -17.09
N GLU A 665 -4.13 22.70 -16.44
CA GLU A 665 -4.86 23.70 -15.66
C GLU A 665 -5.06 23.17 -14.22
N ILE A 666 -4.81 24.02 -13.23
CA ILE A 666 -4.99 23.70 -11.81
C ILE A 666 -6.18 24.50 -11.27
N VAL A 667 -7.08 23.83 -10.55
CA VAL A 667 -8.26 24.45 -9.93
C VAL A 667 -8.22 24.25 -8.41
N PRO A 668 -8.17 25.33 -7.61
CA PRO A 668 -8.29 25.21 -6.16
C PRO A 668 -9.74 24.87 -5.81
N VAL A 669 -9.93 23.98 -4.85
CA VAL A 669 -11.24 23.63 -4.30
C VAL A 669 -11.25 23.97 -2.82
N ASP A 670 -12.20 24.80 -2.42
CA ASP A 670 -12.31 25.21 -1.02
C ASP A 670 -12.76 24.06 -0.10
N LEU A 671 -12.70 24.30 1.22
CA LEU A 671 -13.16 23.36 2.23
C LEU A 671 -14.62 22.90 2.08
N TYR A 672 -15.43 23.60 1.28
CA TYR A 672 -16.85 23.31 1.03
C TYR A 672 -17.08 22.54 -0.27
N GLY A 673 -16.02 22.21 -1.00
CA GLY A 673 -16.10 21.53 -2.29
C GLY A 673 -16.42 22.46 -3.46
N LYS A 674 -16.32 23.78 -3.28
CA LYS A 674 -16.53 24.74 -4.35
C LYS A 674 -15.22 25.04 -5.07
N GLN A 675 -15.22 24.87 -6.40
CA GLN A 675 -14.12 25.26 -7.26
C GLN A 675 -13.93 26.79 -7.27
N GLY A 676 -12.68 27.22 -7.12
CA GLY A 676 -12.21 28.60 -7.26
C GLY A 676 -11.90 28.97 -8.72
N GLN A 677 -11.15 30.05 -8.91
CA GLN A 677 -10.70 30.44 -10.25
C GLN A 677 -9.59 29.49 -10.74
N PRO A 678 -9.69 28.93 -11.95
CA PRO A 678 -8.62 28.14 -12.53
C PRO A 678 -7.33 28.94 -12.72
N SER A 679 -6.19 28.25 -12.70
CA SER A 679 -4.88 28.83 -13.00
C SER A 679 -4.77 29.29 -14.45
N GLN A 680 -3.72 30.07 -14.78
CA GLN A 680 -3.27 30.12 -16.17
C GLN A 680 -2.90 28.70 -16.64
N ILE A 681 -3.19 28.39 -17.91
CA ILE A 681 -2.81 27.10 -18.50
C ILE A 681 -1.32 27.12 -18.79
N VAL A 682 -0.59 26.13 -18.27
CA VAL A 682 0.80 25.85 -18.65
C VAL A 682 0.84 24.77 -19.70
N THR A 683 1.69 24.92 -20.71
CA THR A 683 1.70 24.02 -21.87
C THR A 683 3.07 23.39 -22.07
N PHE A 684 3.09 22.19 -22.63
CA PHE A 684 4.30 21.57 -23.17
C PHE A 684 4.04 21.00 -24.57
N GLU A 685 5.10 20.86 -25.35
CA GLU A 685 5.06 20.26 -26.69
C GLU A 685 5.48 18.80 -26.62
N TRP A 686 4.72 17.92 -27.27
CA TRP A 686 5.12 16.53 -27.43
C TRP A 686 6.26 16.42 -28.45
N PRO A 687 7.33 15.65 -28.15
CA PRO A 687 8.32 15.32 -29.16
C PRO A 687 7.70 14.48 -30.28
N GLN A 688 8.38 14.43 -31.42
CA GLN A 688 7.96 13.55 -32.51
C GLN A 688 7.96 12.08 -32.05
N MET A 689 6.87 11.37 -32.36
CA MET A 689 6.77 9.93 -32.09
C MET A 689 7.93 9.18 -32.75
N GLN A 690 8.37 8.09 -32.12
CA GLN A 690 9.31 7.16 -32.74
C GLN A 690 8.55 6.14 -33.60
N PRO A 691 9.16 5.60 -34.68
CA PRO A 691 8.64 4.40 -35.32
C PRO A 691 8.46 3.28 -34.29
N PRO A 692 7.46 2.40 -34.43
CA PRO A 692 7.26 1.31 -33.48
C PRO A 692 8.41 0.31 -33.56
N LYS A 693 8.62 -0.50 -32.54
CA LYS A 693 9.54 -1.65 -32.56
C LYS A 693 8.74 -2.91 -32.83
N ALA A 694 8.86 -3.45 -34.04
CA ALA A 694 8.19 -4.69 -34.41
C ALA A 694 8.72 -5.87 -33.58
N SER A 695 7.83 -6.61 -32.94
CA SER A 695 8.15 -7.83 -32.19
C SER A 695 6.97 -8.77 -32.17
N PHE A 696 7.24 -10.08 -32.16
CA PHE A 696 6.21 -11.10 -32.02
C PHE A 696 6.72 -12.33 -31.30
N SER A 697 5.78 -13.09 -30.73
CA SER A 697 6.00 -14.45 -30.23
C SER A 697 5.20 -15.46 -31.04
N VAL A 698 5.63 -16.72 -30.99
CA VAL A 698 5.01 -17.84 -31.71
C VAL A 698 4.64 -18.93 -30.71
N SER A 699 3.41 -19.45 -30.78
CA SER A 699 2.94 -20.48 -29.84
C SER A 699 3.67 -21.82 -29.99
N LYS A 700 4.17 -22.13 -31.20
CA LYS A 700 5.02 -23.29 -31.50
C LYS A 700 5.91 -23.05 -32.71
N THR A 701 7.16 -23.47 -32.61
CA THR A 701 8.17 -23.32 -33.67
C THR A 701 8.51 -24.64 -34.36
N ILE A 702 8.06 -25.77 -33.81
CA ILE A 702 7.98 -27.08 -34.47
C ILE A 702 6.52 -27.53 -34.49
N ALA A 703 6.01 -27.91 -35.65
CA ALA A 703 4.61 -28.31 -35.82
C ALA A 703 4.47 -29.46 -36.83
N ALA A 704 3.42 -30.27 -36.70
CA ALA A 704 3.06 -31.26 -37.73
C ALA A 704 2.37 -30.58 -38.93
N PRO A 705 2.43 -31.17 -40.15
CA PRO A 705 1.69 -30.64 -41.29
C PRO A 705 0.20 -30.46 -40.98
N GLY A 706 -0.33 -29.26 -41.18
CA GLY A 706 -1.74 -28.90 -40.92
C GLY A 706 -2.06 -28.52 -39.48
N GLU A 707 -1.09 -28.52 -38.58
CA GLU A 707 -1.27 -28.07 -37.20
C GLU A 707 -1.32 -26.53 -37.12
N GLU A 708 -2.19 -26.01 -36.25
CA GLU A 708 -2.37 -24.57 -36.04
C GLU A 708 -1.20 -23.97 -35.25
N ILE A 709 -0.70 -22.84 -35.75
CA ILE A 709 0.35 -22.02 -35.15
C ILE A 709 -0.24 -20.62 -34.96
N GLU A 710 -0.20 -20.16 -33.72
CA GLU A 710 -0.66 -18.82 -33.34
C GLU A 710 0.54 -17.90 -33.21
N PHE A 711 0.42 -16.71 -33.80
CA PHE A 711 1.38 -15.63 -33.67
C PHE A 711 0.77 -14.52 -32.83
N THR A 712 1.54 -13.98 -31.89
CA THR A 712 1.10 -12.89 -31.02
C THR A 712 1.95 -11.66 -31.31
N ASN A 713 1.31 -10.55 -31.67
CA ASN A 713 2.00 -9.26 -31.77
C ASN A 713 2.47 -8.81 -30.38
N THR A 714 3.75 -8.55 -30.24
CA THR A 714 4.39 -7.99 -29.03
C THR A 714 5.17 -6.71 -29.34
N SER A 715 4.82 -6.05 -30.44
CA SER A 715 5.43 -4.78 -30.85
C SER A 715 5.17 -3.69 -29.81
N SER A 716 6.01 -2.64 -29.80
CA SER A 716 5.89 -1.54 -28.84
C SER A 716 4.51 -0.88 -28.86
N ALA A 717 4.09 -0.34 -27.71
CA ALA A 717 2.73 0.19 -27.48
C ALA A 717 2.30 1.32 -28.43
N ASN A 718 3.25 2.02 -29.06
CA ASN A 718 2.99 3.02 -30.09
C ASN A 718 2.67 2.44 -31.50
N THR A 719 2.47 1.13 -31.62
CA THR A 719 2.07 0.47 -32.87
C THR A 719 0.59 0.71 -33.17
N GLN A 720 0.27 1.31 -34.32
CA GLN A 720 -1.12 1.59 -34.72
C GLN A 720 -1.70 0.50 -35.61
N SER A 721 -0.87 -0.15 -36.43
CA SER A 721 -1.27 -1.26 -37.28
C SER A 721 -0.12 -2.21 -37.53
N VAL A 722 -0.46 -3.44 -37.95
CA VAL A 722 0.51 -4.49 -38.24
C VAL A 722 0.28 -5.10 -39.60
N GLN A 723 1.34 -5.64 -40.19
CA GLN A 723 1.29 -6.42 -41.41
C GLN A 723 2.19 -7.65 -41.29
N TRP A 724 1.60 -8.83 -41.45
CA TRP A 724 2.29 -10.11 -41.39
C TRP A 724 2.59 -10.66 -42.78
N SER A 725 3.65 -11.46 -42.89
CA SER A 725 3.94 -12.33 -44.03
C SER A 725 4.32 -13.73 -43.55
N PHE A 726 3.63 -14.73 -44.09
CA PHE A 726 3.75 -16.15 -43.74
C PHE A 726 3.97 -16.98 -45.02
N GLU A 727 5.18 -16.92 -45.59
CA GLU A 727 5.47 -17.58 -46.86
C GLU A 727 5.13 -19.08 -46.81
N GLY A 728 4.19 -19.53 -47.65
CA GLY A 728 3.81 -20.95 -47.77
C GLY A 728 2.84 -21.48 -46.72
N ALA A 729 2.25 -20.61 -45.89
CA ALA A 729 1.19 -20.96 -44.95
C ALA A 729 -0.20 -21.02 -45.61
N SER A 730 -1.24 -21.31 -44.82
CA SER A 730 -2.65 -21.29 -45.25
C SER A 730 -3.12 -19.90 -45.70
N ILE A 731 -2.53 -18.84 -45.13
CA ILE A 731 -2.68 -17.45 -45.54
C ILE A 731 -1.27 -16.84 -45.68
N GLU A 732 -0.98 -16.15 -46.78
CA GLU A 732 0.37 -15.62 -47.05
C GLU A 732 0.64 -14.28 -46.33
N SER A 733 -0.41 -13.59 -45.86
CA SER A 733 -0.33 -12.32 -45.15
C SER A 733 -1.56 -12.09 -44.28
N SER A 734 -1.43 -11.30 -43.20
CA SER A 734 -2.54 -10.86 -42.36
C SER A 734 -2.33 -9.44 -41.83
N GLN A 735 -3.41 -8.76 -41.44
CA GLN A 735 -3.42 -7.51 -40.68
C GLN A 735 -4.01 -7.71 -39.26
N ASP A 736 -4.37 -8.93 -38.91
CA ASP A 736 -4.87 -9.26 -37.57
C ASP A 736 -3.74 -9.07 -36.55
N GLN A 737 -4.08 -8.67 -35.34
CA GLN A 737 -3.09 -8.54 -34.25
C GLN A 737 -2.42 -9.88 -33.96
N ASN A 738 -3.23 -10.95 -33.85
CA ASN A 738 -2.77 -12.28 -33.50
C ASN A 738 -3.31 -13.32 -34.50
N PRO A 739 -2.68 -13.49 -35.68
CA PRO A 739 -3.17 -14.42 -36.68
C PRO A 739 -2.84 -15.88 -36.32
N VAL A 740 -3.72 -16.80 -36.73
CA VAL A 740 -3.50 -18.24 -36.65
C VAL A 740 -3.36 -18.79 -38.06
N VAL A 741 -2.30 -19.55 -38.33
CA VAL A 741 -2.00 -20.13 -39.65
C VAL A 741 -1.67 -21.61 -39.53
N THR A 742 -1.73 -22.32 -40.66
CA THR A 742 -1.24 -23.71 -40.76
C THR A 742 -0.29 -23.83 -41.94
N TYR A 743 0.61 -24.81 -41.89
CA TYR A 743 1.49 -25.15 -43.01
C TYR A 743 1.25 -26.60 -43.43
N SER A 744 0.88 -26.82 -44.68
CA SER A 744 0.48 -28.16 -45.17
C SER A 744 1.64 -29.05 -45.63
N LYS A 745 2.85 -28.49 -45.76
CA LYS A 745 4.04 -29.18 -46.27
C LYS A 745 5.15 -29.11 -45.24
N GLU A 746 5.96 -30.16 -45.19
CA GLU A 746 7.19 -30.14 -44.40
C GLU A 746 8.15 -29.10 -44.99
N GLY A 747 8.84 -28.38 -44.12
CA GLY A 747 9.70 -27.27 -44.51
C GLY A 747 10.10 -26.39 -43.33
N VAL A 748 11.01 -25.46 -43.59
CA VAL A 748 11.43 -24.43 -42.65
C VAL A 748 10.99 -23.09 -43.24
N TYR A 749 10.24 -22.33 -42.47
CA TYR A 749 9.52 -21.14 -42.93
C TYR A 749 9.95 -19.89 -42.15
N ASP A 750 10.18 -18.81 -42.87
CA ASP A 750 10.41 -17.48 -42.32
C ASP A 750 9.06 -16.81 -42.00
N VAL A 751 9.03 -16.00 -40.95
CA VAL A 751 7.87 -15.16 -40.63
C VAL A 751 8.33 -13.72 -40.43
N GLN A 752 7.53 -12.79 -40.94
CA GLN A 752 7.79 -11.37 -40.83
C GLN A 752 6.57 -10.63 -40.27
N LEU A 753 6.83 -9.71 -39.35
CA LEU A 753 5.90 -8.72 -38.85
C LEU A 753 6.43 -7.32 -39.13
N THR A 754 5.64 -6.47 -39.78
CA THR A 754 5.88 -5.03 -39.88
C THR A 754 4.90 -4.30 -38.96
N ALA A 755 5.42 -3.49 -38.05
CA ALA A 755 4.65 -2.61 -37.17
C ALA A 755 4.69 -1.19 -37.74
N ILE A 756 3.56 -0.49 -37.73
CA ILE A 756 3.39 0.80 -38.42
C ILE A 756 2.72 1.81 -37.51
N ASN A 757 3.22 3.05 -37.51
CA ASN A 757 2.53 4.24 -37.02
C ASN A 757 2.79 5.45 -37.93
N GLU A 758 2.30 6.63 -37.55
CA GLU A 758 2.49 7.87 -38.32
C GLU A 758 3.95 8.33 -38.48
N ALA A 759 4.84 7.92 -37.57
CA ALA A 759 6.25 8.26 -37.61
C ALA A 759 7.05 7.33 -38.55
N GLY A 760 6.52 6.16 -38.87
CA GLY A 760 7.10 5.21 -39.82
C GLY A 760 6.75 3.77 -39.52
N GLU A 761 7.55 2.86 -40.08
CA GLU A 761 7.39 1.42 -39.91
C GLU A 761 8.72 0.76 -39.53
N THR A 762 8.65 -0.33 -38.78
CA THR A 762 9.78 -1.24 -38.59
C THR A 762 9.34 -2.67 -38.85
N THR A 763 10.32 -3.52 -39.19
CA THR A 763 10.07 -4.91 -39.54
C THR A 763 10.92 -5.83 -38.67
N ASN A 764 10.30 -6.86 -38.13
CA ASN A 764 10.94 -7.99 -37.49
C ASN A 764 10.75 -9.23 -38.37
N ARG A 765 11.85 -9.79 -38.86
CA ARG A 765 11.85 -11.02 -39.66
C ARG A 765 12.62 -12.10 -38.92
N MET A 766 11.92 -13.13 -38.46
CA MET A 766 12.53 -14.31 -37.85
C MET A 766 12.71 -15.39 -38.93
N LYS A 767 13.97 -15.68 -39.26
CA LYS A 767 14.30 -16.68 -40.27
C LYS A 767 14.18 -18.09 -39.70
N GLY A 768 13.55 -18.98 -40.45
CA GLY A 768 13.36 -20.39 -40.11
C GLY A 768 12.68 -20.63 -38.77
N ILE A 769 11.85 -19.69 -38.34
CA ILE A 769 11.21 -19.74 -37.02
C ILE A 769 10.18 -20.86 -36.91
N VAL A 770 9.54 -21.26 -38.03
CA VAL A 770 8.62 -22.39 -38.07
C VAL A 770 9.24 -23.55 -38.84
N THR A 771 9.35 -24.71 -38.18
CA THR A 771 9.75 -25.99 -38.79
C THR A 771 8.56 -26.93 -38.79
N VAL A 772 8.13 -27.34 -39.98
CA VAL A 772 7.02 -28.28 -40.17
C VAL A 772 7.59 -29.65 -40.49
N THR A 773 7.25 -30.64 -39.68
CA THR A 773 7.76 -32.01 -39.84
C THR A 773 6.77 -33.03 -39.32
N ASN A 774 6.65 -34.17 -40.01
CA ASN A 774 5.89 -35.32 -39.58
C ASN A 774 6.42 -35.93 -38.28
N GLU A 775 7.68 -35.67 -37.92
CA GLU A 775 8.24 -36.11 -36.63
C GLU A 775 7.52 -35.48 -35.43
N ALA A 776 6.87 -34.34 -35.63
CA ALA A 776 6.09 -33.63 -34.61
C ALA A 776 4.65 -34.16 -34.46
N GLN A 777 4.20 -35.14 -35.26
CA GLN A 777 2.81 -35.66 -35.20
C GLN A 777 2.37 -36.17 -33.82
N ASN A 778 3.33 -36.59 -32.98
CA ASN A 778 3.07 -37.06 -31.62
C ASN A 778 3.42 -36.02 -30.53
N GLY A 779 3.64 -34.76 -30.92
CA GLY A 779 4.09 -33.69 -30.03
C GLY A 779 5.59 -33.68 -29.75
N LEU A 780 6.05 -32.66 -29.03
CA LEU A 780 7.45 -32.51 -28.61
C LEU A 780 7.76 -33.35 -27.38
N ALA A 781 8.98 -33.88 -27.32
CA ALA A 781 9.49 -34.58 -26.16
C ALA A 781 10.06 -33.58 -25.13
N LEU A 782 9.84 -33.84 -23.84
CA LEU A 782 10.57 -33.18 -22.75
C LEU A 782 11.98 -33.76 -22.69
N LEU A 783 12.96 -32.98 -23.10
CA LEU A 783 14.36 -33.39 -23.28
C LEU A 783 15.20 -33.19 -22.01
N SER A 784 14.84 -32.24 -21.15
CA SER A 784 15.64 -31.90 -19.95
C SER A 784 15.31 -32.76 -18.72
N LYS A 785 14.25 -33.57 -18.74
CA LYS A 785 13.85 -34.33 -17.56
C LYS A 785 14.97 -35.25 -17.07
N ASP A 786 15.33 -35.11 -15.80
CA ASP A 786 16.41 -35.84 -15.13
C ASP A 786 17.78 -35.68 -15.82
N ALA A 787 17.94 -34.65 -16.67
CA ALA A 787 19.19 -34.36 -17.36
C ALA A 787 20.27 -33.90 -16.36
N LYS A 788 21.54 -34.02 -16.76
CA LYS A 788 22.64 -33.55 -15.93
C LYS A 788 22.64 -32.02 -15.93
N ALA A 789 22.51 -31.41 -14.77
CA ALA A 789 22.54 -29.96 -14.59
C ALA A 789 23.73 -29.50 -13.74
N GLU A 790 24.39 -28.43 -14.16
CA GLU A 790 25.49 -27.75 -13.46
C GLU A 790 25.19 -26.26 -13.37
N ALA A 791 25.58 -25.59 -12.28
CA ALA A 791 25.37 -24.16 -12.11
C ALA A 791 26.59 -23.42 -11.57
N SER A 792 26.61 -22.10 -11.73
CA SER A 792 27.66 -21.21 -11.20
C SER A 792 27.78 -21.28 -9.67
N SER A 793 26.65 -21.39 -8.98
CA SER A 793 26.56 -21.57 -7.53
C SER A 793 25.20 -22.16 -7.16
N TYR A 794 25.06 -22.57 -5.90
CA TYR A 794 23.77 -22.88 -5.27
C TYR A 794 23.88 -22.73 -3.75
N VAL A 795 22.76 -22.48 -3.08
CA VAL A 795 22.74 -22.12 -1.65
C VAL A 795 23.11 -23.31 -0.75
N ASN A 796 22.58 -24.50 -1.04
CA ASN A 796 22.86 -25.73 -0.30
C ASN A 796 22.44 -26.98 -1.11
N GLU A 797 22.80 -28.18 -0.64
CA GLU A 797 22.54 -29.45 -1.33
C GLU A 797 21.05 -29.76 -1.58
N ALA A 798 20.11 -29.15 -0.84
CA ALA A 798 18.67 -29.28 -1.07
C ALA A 798 18.13 -28.31 -2.14
N GLU A 799 18.97 -27.38 -2.62
CA GLU A 799 18.65 -26.42 -3.68
C GLU A 799 19.65 -26.49 -4.86
N ALA A 800 20.25 -27.68 -5.04
CA ALA A 800 21.21 -27.97 -6.10
C ALA A 800 20.58 -27.92 -7.52
N PRO A 801 21.39 -27.72 -8.57
CA PRO A 801 20.90 -27.51 -9.95
C PRO A 801 20.01 -28.61 -10.52
N LYS A 802 20.16 -29.86 -10.05
CA LYS A 802 19.33 -31.00 -10.46
C LYS A 802 17.84 -30.82 -10.17
N PHE A 803 17.49 -30.00 -9.18
CA PHE A 803 16.10 -29.73 -8.79
C PHE A 803 15.40 -28.73 -9.70
N ALA A 804 16.10 -28.17 -10.69
CA ALA A 804 15.46 -27.39 -11.74
C ALA A 804 14.97 -28.28 -12.90
N VAL A 805 15.20 -29.59 -12.89
CA VAL A 805 14.92 -30.47 -14.04
C VAL A 805 14.29 -31.82 -13.65
N ASP A 806 13.77 -31.94 -12.42
CA ASP A 806 13.22 -33.18 -11.89
C ASP A 806 11.69 -33.30 -12.01
N GLY A 807 11.00 -32.21 -12.36
CA GLY A 807 9.56 -32.16 -12.57
C GLY A 807 8.75 -32.01 -11.29
N ASP A 808 9.34 -31.48 -10.22
CA ASP A 808 8.71 -31.25 -8.91
C ASP A 808 8.79 -29.78 -8.48
N LEU A 809 7.64 -29.08 -8.55
CA LEU A 809 7.48 -27.70 -8.06
C LEU A 809 7.60 -27.57 -6.52
N GLY A 810 7.82 -28.64 -5.78
CA GLY A 810 8.21 -28.62 -4.37
C GLY A 810 9.71 -28.40 -4.14
N THR A 811 10.54 -28.55 -5.16
CA THR A 811 11.99 -28.39 -5.13
C THR A 811 12.46 -27.31 -6.11
N LYS A 812 13.66 -26.76 -5.90
CA LYS A 812 14.18 -25.68 -6.75
C LYS A 812 15.69 -25.68 -6.84
N TRP A 813 16.22 -25.10 -7.91
CA TRP A 813 17.57 -24.55 -7.91
C TRP A 813 17.53 -23.12 -7.35
N CYS A 814 18.39 -22.84 -6.37
CA CYS A 814 18.54 -21.52 -5.79
C CYS A 814 20.00 -21.12 -5.76
N ALA A 815 20.32 -19.91 -6.24
CA ALA A 815 21.67 -19.36 -6.21
C ALA A 815 21.65 -17.89 -5.77
N THR A 816 22.64 -17.50 -4.97
CA THR A 816 22.78 -16.16 -4.37
C THR A 816 24.16 -15.57 -4.71
N GLY A 817 24.31 -14.25 -4.52
CA GLY A 817 25.54 -13.51 -4.85
C GLY A 817 25.38 -12.64 -6.09
N SER A 818 26.48 -12.08 -6.58
CA SER A 818 26.45 -11.18 -7.74
C SER A 818 26.06 -11.91 -9.01
N ALA A 819 25.03 -11.42 -9.70
CA ALA A 819 24.69 -11.85 -11.04
C ALA A 819 25.87 -11.60 -12.02
N PRO A 820 26.01 -12.38 -13.11
CA PRO A 820 25.04 -13.35 -13.60
C PRO A 820 25.10 -14.72 -12.90
N HIS A 821 23.93 -15.34 -12.69
CA HIS A 821 23.81 -16.74 -12.28
C HIS A 821 23.60 -17.62 -13.51
N VAL A 822 24.28 -18.76 -13.58
CA VAL A 822 24.28 -19.63 -14.77
C VAL A 822 23.82 -21.03 -14.42
N LEU A 823 22.89 -21.59 -15.19
CA LEU A 823 22.49 -22.99 -15.17
C LEU A 823 22.75 -23.60 -16.56
N THR A 824 23.46 -24.72 -16.63
CA THR A 824 23.72 -25.46 -17.85
C THR A 824 23.18 -26.88 -17.74
N VAL A 825 22.34 -27.29 -18.70
CA VAL A 825 21.71 -28.61 -18.79
C VAL A 825 22.31 -29.39 -19.96
N ASP A 826 22.88 -30.56 -19.70
CA ASP A 826 23.38 -31.53 -20.71
C ASP A 826 22.30 -32.57 -21.01
N LEU A 827 21.73 -32.50 -22.21
CA LEU A 827 20.71 -33.42 -22.72
C LEU A 827 21.25 -34.84 -23.03
N GLY A 828 22.55 -35.07 -22.85
CA GLY A 828 23.24 -36.36 -23.01
C GLY A 828 23.59 -36.72 -24.45
N SER A 829 22.85 -36.21 -25.44
CA SER A 829 23.15 -36.33 -26.87
C SER A 829 22.71 -35.07 -27.61
N LEU A 830 23.12 -34.93 -28.88
CA LEU A 830 22.49 -33.95 -29.77
C LEU A 830 21.00 -34.24 -29.90
N LYS A 831 20.19 -33.18 -29.86
CA LYS A 831 18.75 -33.12 -29.99
C LYS A 831 18.38 -31.90 -30.82
N THR A 832 17.18 -31.88 -31.39
CA THR A 832 16.60 -30.65 -31.93
C THR A 832 15.77 -30.00 -30.83
N VAL A 833 16.11 -28.78 -30.41
CA VAL A 833 15.43 -28.04 -29.35
C VAL A 833 14.77 -26.80 -29.95
N SER A 834 13.57 -26.46 -29.48
CA SER A 834 12.82 -25.31 -30.02
C SER A 834 12.06 -24.50 -28.97
N GLU A 835 12.00 -25.00 -27.74
CA GLU A 835 11.20 -24.40 -26.68
C GLU A 835 11.81 -24.68 -25.31
N VAL A 836 11.77 -23.69 -24.42
CA VAL A 836 12.08 -23.84 -22.99
C VAL A 836 10.92 -23.26 -22.17
N ARG A 837 10.42 -24.03 -21.21
CA ARG A 837 9.45 -23.58 -20.20
C ARG A 837 10.14 -23.47 -18.86
N MET A 838 9.78 -22.45 -18.10
CA MET A 838 10.34 -22.22 -16.77
C MET A 838 9.26 -21.90 -15.76
N ALA A 839 9.38 -22.48 -14.57
CA ALA A 839 8.60 -22.15 -13.40
C ALA A 839 9.47 -21.33 -12.42
N HIS A 840 9.08 -20.08 -12.20
CA HIS A 840 9.79 -19.14 -11.32
C HIS A 840 9.29 -19.24 -9.88
N ALA A 841 9.85 -18.41 -8.99
CA ALA A 841 9.55 -18.39 -7.56
C ALA A 841 8.05 -18.50 -7.23
N ALA A 842 7.20 -17.70 -7.87
CA ALA A 842 5.76 -17.70 -7.61
C ALA A 842 5.03 -18.96 -8.07
N ALA A 843 5.53 -19.69 -9.07
CA ALA A 843 4.96 -20.98 -9.45
C ALA A 843 5.19 -22.04 -8.36
N GLY A 844 6.27 -21.90 -7.59
CA GLY A 844 6.56 -22.70 -6.41
C GLY A 844 5.94 -22.18 -5.11
N GLY A 845 5.11 -21.13 -5.17
CA GLY A 845 4.40 -20.56 -4.02
C GLY A 845 5.13 -19.44 -3.28
N GLU A 846 6.23 -18.91 -3.82
CA GLU A 846 6.93 -17.74 -3.26
C GLU A 846 6.33 -16.40 -3.78
N SER A 847 6.82 -15.28 -3.28
CA SER A 847 6.34 -13.95 -3.70
C SER A 847 6.59 -13.72 -5.21
N PRO A 848 5.63 -13.13 -5.96
CA PRO A 848 5.85 -12.69 -7.34
C PRO A 848 7.03 -11.73 -7.51
N SER A 849 7.38 -10.95 -6.49
CA SER A 849 8.56 -10.08 -6.51
C SER A 849 9.88 -10.85 -6.67
N MET A 850 9.90 -12.14 -6.35
CA MET A 850 11.06 -13.03 -6.45
C MET A 850 11.16 -13.75 -7.81
N ASN A 851 10.23 -13.52 -8.75
CA ASN A 851 10.30 -14.11 -10.08
C ASN A 851 11.54 -13.59 -10.85
N THR A 852 12.21 -14.49 -11.57
CA THR A 852 13.38 -14.16 -12.40
C THR A 852 13.03 -13.08 -13.41
N ARG A 853 13.69 -11.93 -13.34
CA ARG A 853 13.35 -10.73 -14.12
C ARG A 853 14.00 -10.70 -15.49
N ALA A 854 15.31 -10.89 -15.56
CA ALA A 854 16.06 -10.80 -16.81
C ALA A 854 17.00 -11.98 -17.00
N TYR A 855 16.89 -12.66 -18.15
CA TYR A 855 17.67 -13.85 -18.46
C TYR A 855 17.84 -14.06 -19.97
N THR A 856 18.87 -14.83 -20.32
CA THR A 856 19.19 -15.24 -21.69
C THR A 856 19.25 -16.76 -21.78
N LEU A 857 18.69 -17.33 -22.85
CA LEU A 857 18.78 -18.74 -23.21
C LEU A 857 19.76 -18.92 -24.38
N GLU A 858 20.66 -19.88 -24.23
CA GLU A 858 21.72 -20.15 -25.19
C GLU A 858 21.85 -21.66 -25.44
N LEU A 859 22.21 -22.03 -26.67
CA LEU A 859 22.40 -23.43 -27.07
C LEU A 859 23.84 -23.71 -27.47
N SER A 860 24.28 -24.94 -27.23
CA SER A 860 25.58 -25.44 -27.69
C SER A 860 25.53 -26.93 -28.06
N GLU A 861 26.24 -27.30 -29.11
CA GLU A 861 26.46 -28.70 -29.49
C GLU A 861 27.62 -29.35 -28.73
N ASP A 862 28.63 -28.55 -28.34
CA ASP A 862 29.90 -29.02 -27.79
C ASP A 862 30.15 -28.66 -26.33
N GLY A 863 29.29 -27.80 -25.74
CA GLY A 863 29.38 -27.36 -24.35
C GLY A 863 30.38 -26.23 -24.12
N THR A 864 30.94 -25.65 -25.19
CA THR A 864 31.91 -24.56 -25.14
C THR A 864 31.48 -23.35 -25.97
N ASN A 865 30.95 -23.58 -27.17
CA ASN A 865 30.48 -22.53 -28.07
C ASN A 865 28.97 -22.38 -27.92
N PHE A 866 28.56 -21.36 -27.16
CA PHE A 866 27.15 -21.04 -26.94
C PHE A 866 26.71 -19.89 -27.84
N HIS A 867 25.49 -19.98 -28.35
CA HIS A 867 24.84 -18.89 -29.08
C HIS A 867 23.46 -18.61 -28.49
N GLU A 868 23.12 -17.33 -28.40
CA GLU A 868 21.83 -16.86 -27.90
C GLU A 868 20.68 -17.26 -28.85
N VAL A 869 19.60 -17.78 -28.27
CA VAL A 869 18.37 -18.15 -29.01
C VAL A 869 17.13 -17.43 -28.49
N SER A 870 17.15 -16.94 -27.25
CA SER A 870 16.07 -16.15 -26.67
C SER A 870 16.60 -15.27 -25.55
N ARG A 871 16.03 -14.07 -25.40
CA ARG A 871 16.36 -13.13 -24.33
C ARG A 871 15.09 -12.52 -23.76
N THR A 872 15.02 -12.47 -22.44
CA THR A 872 13.92 -11.87 -21.69
C THR A 872 14.50 -10.79 -20.78
N ALA A 873 14.02 -9.55 -20.92
CA ALA A 873 14.56 -8.40 -20.20
C ALA A 873 13.75 -8.03 -18.93
N SER A 874 12.46 -8.37 -18.89
CA SER A 874 11.53 -7.83 -17.90
C SER A 874 10.37 -8.76 -17.56
N ASN A 875 10.66 -10.02 -17.25
CA ASN A 875 9.64 -10.98 -16.82
C ASN A 875 9.11 -10.67 -15.41
N SER A 876 7.80 -10.75 -15.22
CA SER A 876 7.14 -10.77 -13.91
C SER A 876 6.25 -12.00 -13.70
N ALA A 877 6.07 -12.84 -14.72
CA ALA A 877 5.18 -13.99 -14.69
C ALA A 877 5.75 -15.14 -13.85
N SER A 878 4.85 -15.89 -13.21
CA SER A 878 5.21 -17.10 -12.46
C SER A 878 5.70 -18.23 -13.37
N ASN A 879 5.24 -18.27 -14.62
CA ASN A 879 5.66 -19.24 -15.63
C ASN A 879 5.97 -18.51 -16.93
N THR A 880 7.01 -18.98 -17.64
CA THR A 880 7.39 -18.44 -18.95
C THR A 880 7.56 -19.55 -19.97
N ILE A 881 7.17 -19.28 -21.22
CA ILE A 881 7.42 -20.14 -22.37
C ILE A 881 8.26 -19.34 -23.36
N ASN A 882 9.47 -19.80 -23.63
CA ASN A 882 10.39 -19.21 -24.58
C ASN A 882 10.49 -20.13 -25.80
N THR A 883 9.82 -19.78 -26.90
CA THR A 883 9.97 -20.46 -28.19
C THR A 883 11.04 -19.76 -29.04
N PHE A 884 11.78 -20.54 -29.82
CA PHE A 884 12.81 -20.06 -30.73
C PHE A 884 12.94 -20.99 -31.94
N ALA A 885 13.68 -20.55 -32.97
CA ALA A 885 13.89 -21.34 -34.17
C ALA A 885 14.54 -22.69 -33.80
N ALA A 886 14.00 -23.78 -34.36
CA ALA A 886 14.48 -25.12 -34.07
C ALA A 886 15.98 -25.25 -34.38
N ALA A 887 16.76 -25.71 -33.42
CA ALA A 887 18.21 -25.77 -33.52
C ALA A 887 18.77 -27.06 -32.89
N SER A 888 19.90 -27.54 -33.41
CA SER A 888 20.59 -28.68 -32.82
C SER A 888 21.34 -28.23 -31.57
N ALA A 889 21.16 -28.96 -30.47
CA ALA A 889 21.84 -28.70 -29.21
C ALA A 889 22.03 -29.99 -28.40
N ARG A 890 23.12 -30.03 -27.65
CA ARG A 890 23.31 -30.98 -26.54
C ARG A 890 23.25 -30.27 -25.20
N PHE A 891 23.72 -29.03 -25.14
CA PHE A 891 23.75 -28.21 -23.94
C PHE A 891 22.83 -27.01 -24.10
N ILE A 892 22.10 -26.70 -23.04
CA ILE A 892 21.26 -25.51 -22.93
C ILE A 892 21.75 -24.73 -21.73
N ARG A 893 21.99 -23.43 -21.90
CA ARG A 893 22.42 -22.54 -20.83
C ARG A 893 21.40 -21.43 -20.59
N LEU A 894 21.05 -21.27 -19.33
CA LEU A 894 20.31 -20.13 -18.80
C LEU A 894 21.31 -19.21 -18.10
N THR A 895 21.35 -17.94 -18.51
CA THR A 895 22.16 -16.89 -17.90
C THR A 895 21.23 -15.83 -17.33
N VAL A 896 21.15 -15.71 -16.01
CA VAL A 896 20.26 -14.79 -15.29
C VAL A 896 21.02 -13.53 -14.90
N ASN A 897 20.63 -12.41 -15.49
CA ASN A 897 21.29 -11.11 -15.29
C ASN A 897 20.61 -10.28 -14.20
N GLN A 898 19.29 -10.44 -14.03
CA GLN A 898 18.52 -9.81 -12.96
C GLN A 898 17.64 -10.88 -12.29
N PRO A 899 17.99 -11.29 -11.05
CA PRO A 899 17.34 -12.43 -10.39
C PRO A 899 15.91 -12.18 -9.92
N THR A 900 15.53 -10.94 -9.61
CA THR A 900 14.21 -10.61 -9.04
C THR A 900 13.67 -9.27 -9.57
N GLN A 901 12.43 -8.91 -9.20
CA GLN A 901 11.84 -7.61 -9.56
C GLN A 901 12.48 -6.42 -8.82
N GLY A 902 13.21 -6.67 -7.72
CA GLY A 902 13.81 -5.65 -6.86
C GLY A 902 15.31 -5.86 -6.66
N ALA A 903 15.82 -5.45 -5.49
CA ALA A 903 17.24 -5.54 -5.15
C ALA A 903 17.71 -6.95 -4.72
N ASP A 904 16.79 -7.92 -4.57
CA ASP A 904 17.16 -9.29 -4.20
C ASP A 904 18.00 -9.95 -5.31
N SER A 905 19.14 -10.52 -4.89
CA SER A 905 20.15 -11.13 -5.76
C SER A 905 20.00 -12.64 -5.93
N ALA A 906 18.99 -13.24 -5.30
CA ALA A 906 18.75 -14.68 -5.36
C ALA A 906 17.90 -15.08 -6.58
N VAL A 907 18.40 -16.00 -7.41
CA VAL A 907 17.58 -16.68 -8.42
C VAL A 907 16.93 -17.90 -7.78
N ARG A 908 15.64 -18.10 -8.04
CA ARG A 908 14.85 -19.23 -7.55
C ARG A 908 14.08 -19.83 -8.71
N LEU A 909 14.56 -20.95 -9.23
CA LEU A 909 13.98 -21.62 -10.40
C LEU A 909 13.50 -23.01 -9.99
N TYR A 910 12.18 -23.18 -10.05
CA TYR A 910 11.52 -24.43 -9.69
C TYR A 910 11.55 -25.44 -10.83
N GLU A 911 11.44 -25.01 -12.08
CA GLU A 911 11.55 -25.90 -13.23
C GLU A 911 12.21 -25.23 -14.45
N PHE A 912 12.91 -26.04 -15.23
CA PHE A 912 13.57 -25.75 -16.50
C PHE A 912 13.32 -26.90 -17.48
N GLU A 913 12.27 -26.77 -18.27
CA GLU A 913 11.79 -27.80 -19.19
C GLU A 913 12.18 -27.46 -20.62
N ALA A 914 13.12 -28.20 -21.21
CA ALA A 914 13.48 -28.05 -22.62
C ALA A 914 12.69 -29.04 -23.48
N TYR A 915 12.03 -28.54 -24.52
CA TYR A 915 11.21 -29.32 -25.44
C TYR A 915 11.76 -29.32 -26.87
N GLY A 916 11.56 -30.44 -27.56
CA GLY A 916 11.95 -30.58 -28.95
C GLY A 916 11.81 -32.01 -29.49
N LEU A 917 12.61 -32.36 -30.50
CA LEU A 917 12.65 -33.67 -31.13
C LEU A 917 13.84 -34.49 -30.65
N THR A 918 13.65 -35.81 -30.56
CA THR A 918 14.68 -36.72 -30.03
C THR A 918 15.84 -36.98 -30.99
N LYS A 919 15.73 -36.49 -32.24
CA LYS A 919 16.70 -36.61 -33.33
C LYS A 919 16.96 -35.28 -33.99
#